data_AF-A0A163KD68-F1
#
_entry.id   AF-A0A163KD68-F1
#
_cell.length_a   1.000
_cell.length_b   1.000
_cell.length_c   1.000
_cell.angle_alpha   90.00
_cell.angle_beta   90.00
_cell.angle_gamma   90.00
#
_symmetry.space_group_name_H-M   'P 1'
#
loop_
_entity.id
_entity.type
_entity.pdbx_description
1 polymer ?
#
loop_
_entity_poly.entity_id
_entity_poly.type
_entity_poly.pdbx_seq_one_letter_code
_entity_poly.pdbx_strand_id
1 'polypeptide(L)'
;MDNKRPYQVMVQPLDSQARRSKKLKPKTCSYCNETFTRHRGYLLHCKSRAHIQTVAEHQRIAADSGMTAATSQEDVDMINVDDDAFSFGGDVDPVDSFAVDSGAGEQPGDNSDDGVSVDDDGEDRYDSDAQDDDEVELGLNSAFTSRFRHIMERDVDLATITDAAGDDLDATEQSVNSLNAHPFPNLQTMILHAFIYGDDDMVSRPNMQKVLYLVAVLIKIYEKSPDEFKLPALDALYNYDQRKRNKIPVLDPTEVAVDGPNPRSYHLHLPSAYLKLLVANPSQCKRISALPDYTPNHMVSLQQGQKWRTNPLFQQPVMSVNGQDFWIGDIVSVDTGGDPWCLLLDSYFSRSGQIFGRGYKFVVFINDDGIRQSYVEVDSCDVPLSAFRQVKSKEHLPLTCLSKTFSVSSVSSVFTSLTNEHRSLLSTVPHRMKKEILDVNGVSTGLYYKVKIVPLNLFTDDTSGNISKQFNKFDSWSMVCAALSFEDRNRRENTFFLGAVSGTKGLCATDMVPRIAEDMMALEKGVVMYSAEHGEDVLVIAPLLFITADNPRHSELVGLLGSTTTFPCRFCYYQKPYVKSPGNYGDLLNKRYSERTRNHYCMAAQTSNRTTLINCGLERELPAKDIGYKNKGADGLLKLQSFDPSKDAPVEILHSILLGIAKYLVEHLVKHLLKQDSRMKRLGDALDKHANGRGFSRNFRRNLRHQGSFLGRDFKALTQVLPFVISKEFTRYEDADVRLINRSFIKLGVLSSLVFVRSVHGNIREYIECVDMAVQDLTTALDEFDATDNNVSTNFAIRLKAHLLHHLPDNIARFGPPLHYETEKGEQFNKFIREHIVNTNRHSVSRDIAKVFGKQAMLRHIAQGGSWTNNDGNRDQRSNELASFIDEEHGDMFPMLFGGFRDYQDNDDLSMVLVDGRCGVFSVKCAEDPGPSNKRYFIGKAVKSGSCYNINEYFWMGKDQDGNPVVRSTNTWHSQGGLMLEGILDMDDRVTHCVVNQFKFGSYWMLNTLFA
;
A
#
# COMPACT_ATOMS: atom_id res chain seq x y z
N MET A 1 -12.86 29.02 -56.10
CA MET A 1 -12.45 27.60 -55.99
C MET A 1 -13.00 27.03 -54.70
N ASP A 2 -13.97 26.13 -54.67
CA ASP A 2 -15.12 25.83 -55.54
C ASP A 2 -15.73 24.54 -54.99
N ASN A 3 -17.03 24.58 -54.72
CA ASN A 3 -17.98 23.55 -55.15
C ASN A 3 -17.44 22.11 -55.41
N LYS A 4 -17.80 21.15 -54.53
CA LYS A 4 -18.89 20.18 -54.84
C LYS A 4 -19.21 19.12 -53.76
N ARG A 5 -20.52 18.94 -53.54
CA ARG A 5 -21.21 17.69 -53.12
C ARG A 5 -21.29 16.72 -54.34
N PRO A 6 -21.77 15.44 -54.26
CA PRO A 6 -22.48 14.76 -53.18
C PRO A 6 -21.86 13.37 -52.83
N TYR A 7 -22.51 12.48 -52.07
CA TYR A 7 -23.63 11.62 -52.51
C TYR A 7 -24.69 11.38 -51.42
N GLN A 8 -25.93 11.14 -51.84
CA GLN A 8 -27.01 10.62 -50.97
C GLN A 8 -27.01 9.09 -50.95
N VAL A 9 -27.52 8.51 -49.86
CA VAL A 9 -28.07 7.14 -49.84
C VAL A 9 -29.51 7.24 -49.31
N MET A 10 -30.45 6.59 -49.99
CA MET A 10 -31.85 6.54 -49.56
C MET A 10 -32.06 5.47 -48.49
N VAL A 11 -32.96 5.73 -47.54
CA VAL A 11 -33.53 4.71 -46.65
C VAL A 11 -35.02 4.63 -46.95
N GLN A 12 -35.52 3.42 -47.25
CA GLN A 12 -36.96 3.17 -47.42
C GLN A 12 -37.62 2.94 -46.06
N PRO A 13 -38.90 3.33 -45.88
CA PRO A 13 -39.64 3.04 -44.66
C PRO A 13 -39.92 1.53 -44.54
N LEU A 14 -39.91 1.02 -43.31
CA LEU A 14 -40.42 -0.31 -42.96
C LEU A 14 -41.44 -0.18 -41.84
N ASP A 15 -42.46 -1.04 -41.87
CA ASP A 15 -43.76 -0.74 -41.28
C ASP A 15 -43.82 -0.73 -39.75
N SER A 16 -44.76 0.10 -39.27
CA SER A 16 -45.02 0.28 -37.85
C SER A 16 -45.60 -0.97 -37.17
N GLN A 17 -45.06 -1.32 -35.98
CA GLN A 17 -45.77 -2.14 -34.99
C GLN A 17 -45.82 -1.40 -33.65
N ALA A 18 -47.00 -1.34 -33.05
CA ALA A 18 -47.31 -0.39 -31.98
C ALA A 18 -46.79 -0.82 -30.59
N ARG A 19 -45.85 -0.05 -30.02
CA ARG A 19 -45.50 -0.14 -28.59
C ARG A 19 -46.54 0.59 -27.74
N ARG A 20 -47.32 -0.17 -26.94
CA ARG A 20 -48.25 0.38 -25.94
C ARG A 20 -47.50 1.08 -24.80
N SER A 21 -47.70 2.38 -24.63
CA SER A 21 -47.26 3.08 -23.41
C SER A 21 -48.22 2.81 -22.25
N LYS A 22 -47.70 2.36 -21.09
CA LYS A 22 -48.47 2.33 -19.84
C LYS A 22 -48.55 3.74 -19.27
N LYS A 23 -49.67 4.44 -19.52
CA LYS A 23 -49.99 5.67 -18.78
C LYS A 23 -50.10 5.35 -17.29
N LEU A 24 -49.28 5.99 -16.46
CA LEU A 24 -49.51 6.06 -15.02
C LEU A 24 -50.85 6.77 -14.78
N LYS A 25 -51.69 6.21 -13.88
CA LYS A 25 -52.93 6.86 -13.47
C LYS A 25 -52.60 8.03 -12.53
N PRO A 26 -53.28 9.20 -12.65
CA PRO A 26 -53.23 10.22 -11.62
C PRO A 26 -53.66 9.66 -10.25
N LYS A 27 -53.05 10.13 -9.15
CA LYS A 27 -53.58 9.92 -7.79
C LYS A 27 -54.51 11.09 -7.46
N THR A 28 -55.73 10.80 -7.03
CA THR A 28 -56.72 11.79 -6.56
C THR A 28 -56.83 11.69 -5.05
N CYS A 29 -56.83 12.81 -4.34
CA CYS A 29 -57.03 12.84 -2.90
C CYS A 29 -58.50 12.59 -2.54
N SER A 30 -58.76 11.67 -1.61
CA SER A 30 -60.10 11.25 -1.19
C SER A 30 -60.90 12.30 -0.40
N TYR A 31 -60.23 13.27 0.25
CA TYR A 31 -60.87 14.27 1.10
C TYR A 31 -61.25 15.57 0.34
N CYS A 32 -60.48 15.96 -0.68
CA CYS A 32 -60.69 17.21 -1.43
C CYS A 32 -60.91 17.02 -2.95
N ASN A 33 -60.76 15.79 -3.47
CA ASN A 33 -60.80 15.44 -4.90
C ASN A 33 -59.75 16.13 -5.82
N GLU A 34 -58.73 16.79 -5.27
CA GLU A 34 -57.60 17.28 -6.08
C GLU A 34 -56.82 16.11 -6.72
N THR A 35 -56.47 16.26 -7.99
CA THR A 35 -55.94 15.17 -8.83
C THR A 35 -54.53 15.46 -9.34
N PHE A 36 -53.56 14.65 -8.92
CA PHE A 36 -52.12 14.87 -9.13
C PHE A 36 -51.53 13.94 -10.19
N THR A 37 -50.84 14.53 -11.16
CA THR A 37 -50.15 13.82 -12.25
C THR A 37 -48.78 13.26 -11.87
N ARG A 38 -48.20 13.71 -10.74
CA ARG A 38 -46.89 13.26 -10.22
C ARG A 38 -46.99 12.97 -8.72
N HIS A 39 -46.49 11.81 -8.28
CA HIS A 39 -46.63 11.34 -6.89
C HIS A 39 -46.02 12.28 -5.84
N ARG A 40 -44.90 12.95 -6.14
CA ARG A 40 -44.29 13.97 -5.24
C ARG A 40 -45.23 15.15 -4.95
N GLY A 41 -46.11 15.52 -5.89
CA GLY A 41 -47.12 16.56 -5.69
C GLY A 41 -48.20 16.14 -4.70
N TYR A 42 -48.71 14.90 -4.83
CA TYR A 42 -49.64 14.30 -3.86
C TYR A 42 -49.06 14.29 -2.44
N LEU A 43 -47.81 13.86 -2.29
CA LEU A 43 -47.15 13.79 -0.97
C LEU A 43 -46.91 15.17 -0.33
N LEU A 44 -46.71 16.22 -1.13
CA LEU A 44 -46.64 17.60 -0.64
C LEU A 44 -48.03 18.15 -0.26
N HIS A 45 -49.06 17.83 -1.05
CA HIS A 45 -50.45 18.19 -0.74
C HIS A 45 -50.90 17.60 0.61
N CYS A 46 -50.69 16.30 0.84
CA CYS A 46 -51.11 15.64 2.08
C CYS A 46 -50.42 16.19 3.35
N LYS A 47 -49.25 16.82 3.20
CA LYS A 47 -48.52 17.49 4.30
C LYS A 47 -48.82 18.99 4.42
N SER A 48 -49.70 19.54 3.59
CA SER A 48 -50.07 20.96 3.66
C SER A 48 -51.00 21.23 4.84
N ARG A 49 -50.79 22.36 5.53
CA ARG A 49 -51.54 22.73 6.74
C ARG A 49 -53.05 22.85 6.49
N ALA A 50 -53.44 23.29 5.29
CA ALA A 50 -54.84 23.36 4.85
C ALA A 50 -55.45 21.97 4.64
N HIS A 51 -54.71 21.03 4.01
CA HIS A 51 -55.21 19.66 3.84
C HIS A 51 -55.45 18.96 5.19
N ILE A 52 -54.51 19.08 6.13
CA ILE A 52 -54.62 18.48 7.47
C ILE A 52 -55.85 19.02 8.22
N GLN A 53 -56.17 20.32 8.07
CA GLN A 53 -57.40 20.91 8.63
C GLN A 53 -58.67 20.31 7.99
N THR A 54 -58.72 20.17 6.66
CA THR A 54 -59.85 19.54 5.94
C THR A 54 -60.07 18.08 6.38
N VAL A 55 -58.99 17.30 6.57
CA VAL A 55 -59.07 15.92 7.07
C VAL A 55 -59.64 15.89 8.49
N ALA A 56 -59.15 16.74 9.39
CA ALA A 56 -59.63 16.80 10.78
C ALA A 56 -61.11 17.19 10.88
N GLU A 57 -61.60 18.07 10.01
CA GLU A 57 -63.01 18.45 9.95
C GLU A 57 -63.90 17.33 9.39
N HIS A 58 -63.47 16.65 8.33
CA HIS A 58 -64.16 15.44 7.82
C HIS A 58 -64.21 14.31 8.87
N GLN A 59 -63.15 14.10 9.65
CA GLN A 59 -63.13 13.10 10.72
C GLN A 59 -64.10 13.45 11.87
N ARG A 60 -64.24 14.72 12.24
CA ARG A 60 -65.26 15.16 13.22
C ARG A 60 -66.68 14.91 12.73
N ILE A 61 -66.97 15.25 11.46
CA ILE A 61 -68.29 15.03 10.86
C ILE A 61 -68.62 13.53 10.76
N ALA A 62 -67.63 12.67 10.51
CA ALA A 62 -67.81 11.21 10.52
C ALA A 62 -68.09 10.66 11.93
N ALA A 63 -67.49 11.24 12.99
CA ALA A 63 -67.69 10.80 14.36
C ALA A 63 -69.13 11.08 14.87
N ASP A 64 -69.66 12.29 14.63
CA ASP A 64 -71.02 12.67 15.07
C ASP A 64 -72.14 11.98 14.27
N SER A 65 -71.86 11.48 13.07
CA SER A 65 -72.86 10.86 12.18
C SER A 65 -72.96 9.34 12.30
N GLY A 66 -72.05 8.69 13.04
CA GLY A 66 -72.13 7.25 13.37
C GLY A 66 -71.96 6.29 12.18
N MET A 67 -71.49 6.76 11.02
CA MET A 67 -71.25 5.93 9.84
C MET A 67 -69.74 5.71 9.60
N THR A 68 -69.30 4.45 9.60
CA THR A 68 -67.91 4.08 9.33
C THR A 68 -67.56 4.23 7.85
N ALA A 69 -66.94 5.34 7.47
CA ALA A 69 -66.32 5.51 6.16
C ALA A 69 -65.03 4.68 6.05
N ALA A 70 -64.82 4.01 4.91
CA ALA A 70 -63.59 3.25 4.66
C ALA A 70 -62.47 4.19 4.16
N THR A 71 -61.42 4.35 4.95
CA THR A 71 -60.26 5.22 4.67
C THR A 71 -59.00 4.44 4.31
N SER A 72 -58.16 5.01 3.46
CA SER A 72 -56.82 4.50 3.12
C SER A 72 -55.84 4.70 4.27
N GLN A 73 -55.14 3.62 4.66
CA GLN A 73 -54.17 3.65 5.77
C GLN A 73 -53.01 4.62 5.52
N GLU A 74 -52.55 4.74 4.25
CA GLU A 74 -51.40 5.58 3.84
C GLU A 74 -51.52 7.07 4.25
N ASP A 75 -52.75 7.60 4.38
CA ASP A 75 -52.98 9.03 4.61
C ASP A 75 -53.07 9.40 6.10
N VAL A 76 -53.20 8.43 7.02
CA VAL A 76 -53.30 8.65 8.47
C VAL A 76 -51.91 8.70 9.13
N ASP A 77 -51.02 7.79 8.73
CA ASP A 77 -49.69 7.63 9.34
C ASP A 77 -48.74 8.82 9.08
N MET A 78 -49.12 9.76 8.21
CA MET A 78 -48.33 10.96 7.86
C MET A 78 -48.62 12.18 8.74
N ILE A 79 -49.61 12.12 9.65
CA ILE A 79 -50.06 13.26 10.46
C ILE A 79 -49.49 13.21 11.90
N ASN A 80 -49.24 12.02 12.45
CA ASN A 80 -48.84 11.84 13.85
C ASN A 80 -47.32 11.62 14.03
N VAL A 81 -46.56 12.71 14.04
CA VAL A 81 -45.17 12.74 14.54
C VAL A 81 -45.00 14.02 15.36
N ASP A 82 -45.09 13.91 16.68
CA ASP A 82 -45.02 15.04 17.62
C ASP A 82 -43.58 15.53 17.89
N ASP A 83 -43.47 16.80 18.28
CA ASP A 83 -42.25 17.42 18.81
C ASP A 83 -41.92 16.89 20.22
N ASP A 84 -40.67 16.47 20.46
CA ASP A 84 -40.04 16.63 21.78
C ASP A 84 -38.51 16.52 21.73
N ALA A 85 -37.80 17.53 22.26
CA ALA A 85 -36.33 17.55 22.35
C ALA A 85 -35.81 18.58 23.39
N PHE A 86 -34.58 18.34 23.87
CA PHE A 86 -33.72 19.19 24.72
C PHE A 86 -34.00 19.30 26.23
N SER A 87 -33.06 18.78 27.02
CA SER A 87 -32.56 19.40 28.25
C SER A 87 -31.05 19.11 28.40
N PHE A 88 -30.31 19.90 29.20
CA PHE A 88 -28.85 20.07 29.10
C PHE A 88 -28.04 19.46 30.28
N GLY A 89 -26.76 19.11 30.00
CA GLY A 89 -25.69 18.83 30.97
C GLY A 89 -25.23 17.35 31.00
N GLY A 90 -23.93 17.01 31.13
CA GLY A 90 -22.71 17.84 31.14
C GLY A 90 -21.43 16.98 31.27
N ASP A 91 -20.28 17.56 30.88
CA ASP A 91 -18.87 17.13 31.09
C ASP A 91 -18.31 15.79 30.50
N VAL A 92 -17.25 15.94 29.67
CA VAL A 92 -15.97 15.15 29.59
C VAL A 92 -16.05 13.62 29.30
N ASP A 93 -15.37 12.99 28.34
CA ASP A 93 -14.34 13.37 27.32
C ASP A 93 -14.43 12.41 26.08
N PRO A 94 -13.73 12.63 24.94
CA PRO A 94 -14.10 12.02 23.64
C PRO A 94 -13.44 10.66 23.27
N VAL A 95 -14.20 9.79 22.60
CA VAL A 95 -13.72 8.58 21.88
C VAL A 95 -14.51 8.41 20.55
N ASP A 96 -13.90 7.78 19.55
CA ASP A 96 -14.41 7.59 18.17
C ASP A 96 -15.85 7.05 18.05
N SER A 97 -16.67 7.69 17.19
CA SER A 97 -17.94 7.13 16.69
C SER A 97 -18.31 7.61 15.28
N PHE A 98 -18.29 6.72 14.28
CA PHE A 98 -18.95 6.91 12.97
C PHE A 98 -19.35 5.55 12.34
N ALA A 99 -20.58 5.10 12.62
CA ALA A 99 -21.32 3.94 12.08
C ALA A 99 -22.80 4.04 12.59
N VAL A 100 -23.87 3.40 12.09
CA VAL A 100 -24.21 2.36 11.06
C VAL A 100 -25.68 2.59 10.60
N ASP A 101 -26.28 2.03 9.53
CA ASP A 101 -25.81 1.16 8.43
C ASP A 101 -26.16 1.84 7.06
N SER A 102 -27.05 1.46 6.12
CA SER A 102 -27.84 0.26 5.69
C SER A 102 -28.08 0.38 4.14
N GLY A 103 -28.74 -0.47 3.35
CA GLY A 103 -29.38 -1.79 3.53
C GLY A 103 -30.84 -1.83 2.97
N ALA A 104 -31.27 -2.74 2.08
CA ALA A 104 -30.58 -3.83 1.35
C ALA A 104 -31.42 -4.42 0.18
N GLY A 105 -30.78 -5.25 -0.68
CA GLY A 105 -31.40 -6.15 -1.69
C GLY A 105 -31.56 -5.58 -3.11
N GLU A 106 -31.46 -6.33 -4.22
CA GLU A 106 -30.90 -7.68 -4.48
C GLU A 106 -30.62 -7.83 -6.03
N GLN A 107 -29.99 -8.92 -6.52
CA GLN A 107 -29.61 -9.14 -7.94
C GLN A 107 -30.32 -10.38 -8.54
N PRO A 108 -30.11 -10.86 -9.81
CA PRO A 108 -29.37 -10.31 -10.99
C PRO A 108 -30.14 -10.41 -12.34
N GLY A 109 -29.58 -9.91 -13.46
CA GLY A 109 -29.92 -10.46 -14.80
C GLY A 109 -29.76 -9.59 -16.06
N ASP A 110 -28.83 -10.02 -16.95
CA ASP A 110 -28.76 -9.82 -18.41
C ASP A 110 -28.49 -8.42 -19.03
N ASN A 111 -28.22 -8.43 -20.36
CA ASN A 111 -27.49 -7.40 -21.12
C ASN A 111 -28.39 -6.59 -22.08
N SER A 112 -28.03 -5.33 -22.34
CA SER A 112 -28.24 -4.64 -23.63
C SER A 112 -27.30 -3.43 -23.73
N ASP A 113 -26.76 -3.17 -24.93
CA ASP A 113 -26.30 -1.83 -25.31
C ASP A 113 -27.51 -0.88 -25.47
N ASP A 114 -27.30 0.42 -25.25
CA ASP A 114 -27.40 1.41 -26.34
C ASP A 114 -27.01 2.82 -25.85
N GLY A 115 -26.48 3.63 -26.78
CA GLY A 115 -26.37 5.10 -26.60
C GLY A 115 -27.65 5.83 -27.06
N VAL A 116 -27.62 7.08 -27.50
CA VAL A 116 -26.54 8.04 -27.78
C VAL A 116 -27.08 9.47 -27.51
N SER A 117 -26.25 10.50 -27.70
CA SER A 117 -26.62 11.89 -28.06
C SER A 117 -27.50 12.70 -27.10
N VAL A 118 -26.85 13.66 -26.44
CA VAL A 118 -27.31 15.05 -26.45
C VAL A 118 -27.10 15.61 -27.87
N ASP A 119 -28.06 16.36 -28.37
CA ASP A 119 -28.00 17.53 -29.28
C ASP A 119 -29.45 18.08 -29.18
N ASP A 120 -29.74 19.28 -28.66
CA ASP A 120 -29.28 20.64 -28.96
C ASP A 120 -29.83 21.19 -30.30
N ASP A 121 -30.67 22.21 -30.19
CA ASP A 121 -31.26 23.01 -31.26
C ASP A 121 -31.56 24.40 -30.66
N GLY A 122 -30.82 25.43 -31.10
CA GLY A 122 -31.20 26.84 -30.92
C GLY A 122 -32.26 27.24 -31.95
N GLU A 123 -32.54 28.51 -32.23
CA GLU A 123 -32.24 29.80 -31.59
C GLU A 123 -33.55 30.61 -31.70
N ASP A 124 -33.74 31.70 -30.95
CA ASP A 124 -34.27 32.91 -31.59
C ASP A 124 -33.97 34.19 -30.82
N ARG A 125 -34.04 35.32 -31.54
CA ARG A 125 -33.71 36.67 -31.07
C ARG A 125 -34.96 37.42 -30.63
N TYR A 126 -34.82 38.40 -29.74
CA TYR A 126 -35.37 39.75 -29.94
C TYR A 126 -34.58 40.78 -29.10
N ASP A 127 -34.75 42.06 -29.41
CA ASP A 127 -33.94 43.19 -28.90
C ASP A 127 -34.85 44.40 -28.63
N SER A 128 -34.42 45.29 -27.74
CA SER A 128 -34.99 46.62 -27.37
C SER A 128 -36.38 46.72 -26.70
N ASP A 129 -36.43 47.58 -25.66
CA ASP A 129 -37.51 48.45 -25.13
C ASP A 129 -38.90 47.83 -24.81
N ALA A 130 -39.48 47.94 -23.59
CA ALA A 130 -39.60 49.16 -22.78
C ALA A 130 -40.13 48.92 -21.32
N GLN A 131 -39.68 49.79 -20.40
CA GLN A 131 -40.30 50.31 -19.15
C GLN A 131 -40.91 49.39 -18.05
N ASP A 132 -40.40 49.62 -16.84
CA ASP A 132 -41.09 49.84 -15.54
C ASP A 132 -42.37 49.06 -15.18
N ASP A 133 -42.28 48.22 -14.14
CA ASP A 133 -43.06 48.39 -12.91
C ASP A 133 -42.36 47.67 -11.72
N ASP A 134 -42.53 48.16 -10.49
CA ASP A 134 -41.77 47.69 -9.31
C ASP A 134 -42.20 46.30 -8.79
N GLU A 135 -41.23 45.42 -8.53
CA GLU A 135 -41.38 44.35 -7.53
C GLU A 135 -40.15 44.26 -6.61
N VAL A 136 -40.38 44.21 -5.29
CA VAL A 136 -39.38 44.60 -4.28
C VAL A 136 -38.41 43.46 -3.94
N GLU A 137 -37.16 43.54 -4.42
CA GLU A 137 -36.08 42.63 -4.03
C GLU A 137 -35.67 42.87 -2.56
N LEU A 138 -36.23 42.07 -1.65
CA LEU A 138 -36.00 42.19 -0.21
C LEU A 138 -34.62 41.69 0.25
N GLY A 139 -33.61 42.57 0.12
CA GLY A 139 -32.68 42.80 1.24
C GLY A 139 -31.38 41.99 1.32
N LEU A 140 -30.84 41.48 0.21
CA LEU A 140 -29.53 40.78 0.20
C LEU A 140 -28.33 41.60 -0.34
N ASN A 141 -28.54 42.75 -0.97
CA ASN A 141 -27.48 43.63 -1.46
C ASN A 141 -26.90 44.54 -0.35
N SER A 142 -26.31 43.93 0.70
CA SER A 142 -25.52 44.65 1.69
C SER A 142 -24.10 44.94 1.19
N ALA A 143 -23.43 45.95 1.75
CA ALA A 143 -22.03 46.26 1.43
C ALA A 143 -21.10 45.06 1.73
N PHE A 144 -21.33 44.37 2.85
CA PHE A 144 -20.69 43.09 3.19
C PHE A 144 -20.92 42.04 2.10
N THR A 145 -22.16 41.83 1.64
CA THR A 145 -22.46 40.85 0.57
C THR A 145 -21.67 41.17 -0.70
N SER A 146 -21.54 42.45 -1.05
CA SER A 146 -20.80 42.88 -2.24
C SER A 146 -19.27 42.72 -2.06
N ARG A 147 -18.72 43.06 -0.89
CA ARG A 147 -17.30 42.86 -0.55
C ARG A 147 -16.94 41.38 -0.49
N PHE A 148 -17.71 40.58 0.24
CA PHE A 148 -17.54 39.13 0.34
C PHE A 148 -17.60 38.47 -1.05
N ARG A 149 -18.60 38.81 -1.88
CA ARG A 149 -18.68 38.33 -3.26
C ARG A 149 -17.45 38.74 -4.07
N HIS A 150 -16.98 39.97 -3.96
CA HIS A 150 -15.76 40.44 -4.64
C HIS A 150 -14.51 39.66 -4.23
N ILE A 151 -14.37 39.30 -2.95
CA ILE A 151 -13.27 38.50 -2.41
C ILE A 151 -13.34 37.05 -2.90
N MET A 152 -14.55 36.48 -2.99
CA MET A 152 -14.75 35.09 -3.43
C MET A 152 -14.67 34.91 -4.95
N GLU A 153 -14.99 35.95 -5.74
CA GLU A 153 -14.95 35.93 -7.20
C GLU A 153 -13.63 36.39 -7.83
N ARG A 154 -12.66 36.90 -7.03
CA ARG A 154 -11.41 37.49 -7.56
C ARG A 154 -10.18 37.22 -6.70
N ASP A 155 -9.02 37.13 -7.36
CA ASP A 155 -7.71 37.09 -6.71
C ASP A 155 -7.33 38.45 -6.08
N VAL A 156 -7.74 38.63 -4.82
CA VAL A 156 -7.35 39.76 -3.96
C VAL A 156 -6.16 39.41 -3.05
N ASP A 157 -5.45 40.42 -2.57
CA ASP A 157 -4.29 40.30 -1.68
C ASP A 157 -4.64 40.55 -0.20
N LEU A 158 -3.67 40.42 0.71
CA LEU A 158 -3.92 40.66 2.14
C LEU A 158 -4.51 42.04 2.40
N ALA A 159 -3.91 43.10 1.83
CA ALA A 159 -4.33 44.47 2.10
C ALA A 159 -5.82 44.62 1.75
N THR A 160 -6.22 44.19 0.55
CA THR A 160 -7.62 44.23 0.13
C THR A 160 -8.55 43.42 1.06
N ILE A 161 -8.09 42.28 1.59
CA ILE A 161 -8.88 41.44 2.51
C ILE A 161 -8.95 42.06 3.92
N THR A 162 -7.87 42.63 4.45
CA THR A 162 -7.88 43.31 5.76
C THR A 162 -8.59 44.64 5.73
N ASP A 163 -8.48 45.38 4.62
CA ASP A 163 -9.17 46.65 4.42
C ASP A 163 -10.67 46.38 4.30
N ALA A 164 -11.09 45.35 3.55
CA ALA A 164 -12.49 44.94 3.48
C ALA A 164 -13.03 44.41 4.83
N ALA A 165 -12.25 43.59 5.55
CA ALA A 165 -12.65 43.09 6.87
C ALA A 165 -12.67 44.21 7.93
N GLY A 166 -11.81 45.22 7.80
CA GLY A 166 -11.84 46.47 8.58
C GLY A 166 -13.12 47.25 8.27
N ASP A 167 -13.35 47.57 7.00
CA ASP A 167 -14.59 48.18 6.48
C ASP A 167 -15.89 47.46 6.89
N ASP A 168 -15.85 46.14 7.09
CA ASP A 168 -16.97 45.31 7.56
C ASP A 168 -17.14 45.35 9.09
N LEU A 169 -16.04 45.46 9.85
CA LEU A 169 -16.05 45.63 11.31
C LEU A 169 -16.37 47.08 11.71
N ASP A 170 -15.79 48.07 11.03
CA ASP A 170 -15.91 49.49 11.32
C ASP A 170 -17.31 50.00 10.97
N ALA A 171 -17.93 49.46 9.91
CA ALA A 171 -19.36 49.62 9.64
C ALA A 171 -20.28 49.10 10.76
N THR A 172 -19.74 48.39 11.76
CA THR A 172 -20.43 47.90 12.96
C THR A 172 -19.91 48.50 14.28
N GLU A 173 -19.09 49.57 14.27
CA GLU A 173 -18.53 50.19 15.50
C GLU A 173 -19.60 50.55 16.57
N GLN A 174 -20.82 50.90 16.14
CA GLN A 174 -21.93 51.23 17.05
C GLN A 174 -22.53 50.01 17.79
N SER A 175 -22.16 48.77 17.43
CA SER A 175 -22.64 47.54 18.08
C SER A 175 -21.54 46.63 18.64
N VAL A 176 -20.32 46.63 18.05
CA VAL A 176 -19.20 45.78 18.51
C VAL A 176 -18.77 46.05 19.96
N ASN A 177 -19.01 47.26 20.47
CA ASN A 177 -18.74 47.63 21.86
C ASN A 177 -19.60 46.86 22.90
N SER A 178 -20.60 46.06 22.48
CA SER A 178 -21.24 45.04 23.33
C SER A 178 -21.31 43.69 22.61
N LEU A 179 -20.18 42.97 22.59
CA LEU A 179 -19.98 41.62 22.04
C LEU A 179 -20.73 40.50 22.81
N ASN A 180 -22.04 40.67 23.03
CA ASN A 180 -22.92 39.60 23.50
C ASN A 180 -23.23 38.63 22.35
N ALA A 181 -22.30 37.73 22.05
CA ALA A 181 -22.41 36.75 20.96
C ALA A 181 -23.35 35.56 21.27
N HIS A 182 -24.17 35.64 22.33
CA HIS A 182 -25.05 34.56 22.78
C HIS A 182 -25.92 34.01 21.63
N PRO A 183 -25.96 32.67 21.41
CA PRO A 183 -25.54 31.60 22.33
C PRO A 183 -24.04 31.25 22.30
N PHE A 184 -23.23 31.88 21.45
CA PHE A 184 -21.80 31.59 21.33
C PHE A 184 -20.98 32.32 22.41
N PRO A 185 -19.84 31.74 22.87
CA PRO A 185 -18.98 32.38 23.87
C PRO A 185 -18.33 33.70 23.40
N ASN A 186 -18.15 33.88 22.09
CA ASN A 186 -17.60 35.06 21.45
C ASN A 186 -17.88 35.04 19.93
N LEU A 187 -17.67 36.17 19.26
CA LEU A 187 -17.94 36.32 17.82
C LEU A 187 -17.03 35.43 16.95
N GLN A 188 -15.77 35.21 17.35
CA GLN A 188 -14.86 34.32 16.65
C GLN A 188 -15.42 32.88 16.58
N THR A 189 -16.03 32.42 17.68
CA THR A 189 -16.67 31.10 17.75
C THR A 189 -17.90 31.02 16.83
N MET A 190 -18.71 32.08 16.77
CA MET A 190 -19.84 32.17 15.82
C MET A 190 -19.36 32.09 14.37
N ILE A 191 -18.37 32.90 13.98
CA ILE A 191 -17.82 32.92 12.61
C ILE A 191 -17.22 31.57 12.23
N LEU A 192 -16.50 30.91 13.16
CA LEU A 192 -15.95 29.58 12.92
C LEU A 192 -17.05 28.50 12.81
N HIS A 193 -18.14 28.59 13.56
CA HIS A 193 -19.30 27.70 13.35
C HIS A 193 -19.95 27.92 11.99
N ALA A 194 -20.08 29.17 11.53
CA ALA A 194 -20.58 29.48 10.19
C ALA A 194 -19.65 28.92 9.09
N PHE A 195 -18.32 29.00 9.25
CA PHE A 195 -17.37 28.41 8.30
C PHE A 195 -17.38 26.87 8.27
N ILE A 196 -17.74 26.20 9.39
CA ILE A 196 -17.75 24.73 9.47
C ILE A 196 -19.10 24.12 9.05
N TYR A 197 -20.21 24.87 9.18
CA TYR A 197 -21.58 24.34 9.05
C TYR A 197 -22.55 25.22 8.25
N GLY A 198 -22.13 26.38 7.74
CA GLY A 198 -23.01 27.38 7.10
C GLY A 198 -23.07 27.32 5.57
N ASP A 199 -22.26 26.48 4.93
CA ASP A 199 -22.20 26.27 3.48
C ASP A 199 -21.99 24.78 3.16
N ASP A 200 -22.12 24.37 1.90
CA ASP A 200 -21.92 22.97 1.43
C ASP A 200 -20.43 22.53 1.48
N ASP A 201 -19.52 23.42 1.90
CA ASP A 201 -18.07 23.19 1.94
C ASP A 201 -17.65 22.31 3.13
N MET A 202 -17.22 21.07 2.84
CA MET A 202 -17.00 20.01 3.83
C MET A 202 -15.72 20.17 4.68
N VAL A 203 -15.72 21.12 5.63
CA VAL A 203 -14.59 21.40 6.55
C VAL A 203 -14.43 20.31 7.63
N SER A 204 -13.60 19.30 7.36
CA SER A 204 -13.29 18.25 8.34
C SER A 204 -12.50 18.77 9.57
N ARG A 205 -12.75 18.22 10.77
CA ARG A 205 -12.04 18.57 12.03
C ARG A 205 -10.50 18.67 11.87
N PRO A 206 -9.79 17.72 11.22
CA PRO A 206 -8.34 17.85 11.01
C PRO A 206 -7.93 19.01 10.09
N ASN A 207 -8.78 19.42 9.15
CA ASN A 207 -8.53 20.61 8.33
C ASN A 207 -8.70 21.86 9.17
N MET A 208 -9.77 21.96 9.98
CA MET A 208 -9.99 23.09 10.87
C MET A 208 -8.88 23.24 11.91
N GLN A 209 -8.39 22.14 12.48
CA GLN A 209 -7.23 22.14 13.37
C GLN A 209 -5.96 22.67 12.69
N LYS A 210 -5.74 22.33 11.41
CA LYS A 210 -4.64 22.90 10.61
C LYS A 210 -4.83 24.40 10.35
N VAL A 211 -6.04 24.85 10.01
CA VAL A 211 -6.35 26.27 9.80
C VAL A 211 -6.09 27.09 11.07
N LEU A 212 -6.60 26.65 12.23
CA LEU A 212 -6.37 27.34 13.51
C LEU A 212 -4.88 27.40 13.90
N TYR A 213 -4.15 26.29 13.70
CA TYR A 213 -2.71 26.25 13.93
C TYR A 213 -1.94 27.19 12.99
N LEU A 214 -2.28 27.20 11.69
CA LEU A 214 -1.66 28.09 10.70
C LEU A 214 -1.96 29.57 11.01
N VAL A 215 -3.18 29.92 11.42
CA VAL A 215 -3.51 31.28 11.87
C VAL A 215 -2.65 31.68 13.07
N ALA A 216 -2.49 30.81 14.08
CA ALA A 216 -1.64 31.09 15.23
C ALA A 216 -0.14 31.24 14.87
N VAL A 217 0.36 30.49 13.88
CA VAL A 217 1.72 30.64 13.34
C VAL A 217 1.86 31.95 12.56
N LEU A 218 0.88 32.30 11.71
CA LEU A 218 0.89 33.53 10.92
C LEU A 218 0.86 34.79 11.80
N ILE A 219 0.07 34.78 12.89
CA ILE A 219 0.06 35.84 13.90
C ILE A 219 1.47 36.02 14.50
N LYS A 220 2.14 34.92 14.90
CA LYS A 220 3.51 34.98 15.44
C LYS A 220 4.57 35.44 14.43
N ILE A 221 4.33 35.26 13.13
CA ILE A 221 5.22 35.79 12.07
C ILE A 221 4.98 37.29 11.90
N TYR A 222 3.72 37.72 11.88
CA TYR A 222 3.34 39.14 11.86
C TYR A 222 3.89 39.89 13.09
N GLU A 223 3.76 39.32 14.30
CA GLU A 223 4.33 39.87 15.54
C GLU A 223 5.87 40.05 15.49
N LYS A 224 6.58 39.23 14.70
CA LYS A 224 8.04 39.32 14.54
C LYS A 224 8.47 40.35 13.49
N SER A 225 7.75 40.47 12.38
CA SER A 225 8.09 41.36 11.24
C SER A 225 6.84 42.01 10.62
N PRO A 226 6.18 42.99 11.29
CA PRO A 226 4.92 43.57 10.80
C PRO A 226 5.04 44.22 9.42
N ASP A 227 6.12 44.97 9.18
CA ASP A 227 6.33 45.76 7.94
C ASP A 227 6.61 44.90 6.69
N GLU A 228 7.11 43.67 6.89
CA GLU A 228 7.45 42.73 5.81
C GLU A 228 6.35 41.69 5.56
N PHE A 229 5.46 41.45 6.54
CA PHE A 229 4.43 40.42 6.46
C PHE A 229 3.31 40.77 5.46
N LYS A 230 3.08 39.88 4.50
CA LYS A 230 1.98 39.98 3.51
C LYS A 230 1.44 38.59 3.22
N LEU A 231 0.13 38.35 3.43
CA LEU A 231 -0.48 37.11 2.94
C LEU A 231 -0.58 37.15 1.41
N PRO A 232 -0.22 36.04 0.73
CA PRO A 232 -0.27 35.96 -0.73
C PRO A 232 -1.72 35.77 -1.23
N ALA A 233 -2.03 36.35 -2.39
CA ALA A 233 -3.29 36.13 -3.10
C ALA A 233 -3.48 34.63 -3.48
N LEU A 234 -4.73 34.21 -3.67
CA LEU A 234 -5.09 32.79 -3.84
C LEU A 234 -4.37 32.10 -5.03
N ASP A 235 -4.38 32.71 -6.21
CA ASP A 235 -3.63 32.27 -7.40
C ASP A 235 -2.12 32.18 -7.17
N ALA A 236 -1.56 32.99 -6.26
CA ALA A 236 -0.15 32.90 -5.88
C ALA A 236 0.19 31.63 -5.08
N LEU A 237 -0.80 31.01 -4.43
CA LEU A 237 -0.69 29.73 -3.73
C LEU A 237 -1.06 28.56 -4.65
N TYR A 238 -2.21 28.63 -5.33
CA TYR A 238 -2.75 27.52 -6.12
C TYR A 238 -2.02 27.34 -7.45
N ASN A 239 -1.75 28.43 -8.18
CA ASN A 239 -1.18 28.41 -9.53
C ASN A 239 0.26 28.94 -9.56
N TYR A 240 1.00 28.81 -8.46
CA TYR A 240 2.41 29.24 -8.39
C TYR A 240 3.26 28.68 -9.54
N ASP A 241 2.97 27.45 -9.99
CA ASP A 241 3.60 26.77 -11.13
C ASP A 241 3.39 27.46 -12.49
N GLN A 242 2.34 28.27 -12.62
CA GLN A 242 1.94 28.94 -13.85
C GLN A 242 2.39 30.42 -13.89
N ARG A 243 2.87 30.97 -12.78
CA ARG A 243 3.26 32.39 -12.68
C ARG A 243 4.62 32.67 -13.30
N LYS A 244 4.70 33.63 -14.22
CA LYS A 244 5.91 34.06 -14.96
C LYS A 244 7.12 34.50 -14.10
N ARG A 245 6.94 34.72 -12.79
CA ARG A 245 8.00 35.10 -11.83
C ARG A 245 8.23 34.04 -10.74
N ASN A 246 7.71 32.83 -10.92
CA ASN A 246 7.92 31.74 -9.99
C ASN A 246 9.41 31.38 -9.86
N LYS A 247 9.87 31.17 -8.62
CA LYS A 247 11.20 30.66 -8.28
C LYS A 247 11.17 29.31 -7.57
N ILE A 248 9.98 28.85 -7.16
CA ILE A 248 9.79 27.54 -6.53
C ILE A 248 9.82 26.49 -7.66
N PRO A 249 10.73 25.50 -7.63
CA PRO A 249 10.77 24.46 -8.66
C PRO A 249 9.47 23.66 -8.69
N VAL A 250 9.23 22.99 -9.81
CA VAL A 250 8.04 22.16 -10.06
C VAL A 250 8.50 20.78 -10.52
N LEU A 251 7.81 19.73 -10.06
CA LEU A 251 7.93 18.40 -10.65
C LEU A 251 6.77 18.22 -11.63
N ASP A 252 7.01 18.46 -12.92
CA ASP A 252 6.00 18.35 -13.96
C ASP A 252 5.82 16.89 -14.45
N PRO A 253 4.58 16.42 -14.61
CA PRO A 253 4.30 15.09 -15.12
C PRO A 253 4.52 15.01 -16.64
N THR A 254 4.97 13.84 -17.12
CA THR A 254 5.05 13.51 -18.54
C THR A 254 3.65 13.16 -19.07
N GLU A 255 3.19 13.85 -20.11
CA GLU A 255 2.04 13.40 -20.90
C GLU A 255 2.45 12.25 -21.83
N VAL A 256 1.58 11.25 -21.98
CA VAL A 256 1.76 10.11 -22.87
C VAL A 256 0.49 9.91 -23.68
N ALA A 257 0.63 9.84 -25.01
CA ALA A 257 -0.43 9.46 -25.92
C ALA A 257 -0.55 7.93 -26.02
N VAL A 258 -1.77 7.44 -26.19
CA VAL A 258 -2.11 6.04 -26.46
C VAL A 258 -2.75 5.96 -27.84
N ASP A 259 -2.07 5.26 -28.75
CA ASP A 259 -2.55 5.03 -30.11
C ASP A 259 -3.80 4.14 -30.13
N GLY A 260 -4.79 4.52 -30.94
CA GLY A 260 -6.04 3.78 -31.07
C GLY A 260 -7.04 4.51 -31.98
N PRO A 261 -8.23 3.91 -32.23
CA PRO A 261 -9.26 4.52 -33.07
C PRO A 261 -9.82 5.82 -32.48
N ASN A 262 -9.71 6.00 -31.16
CA ASN A 262 -9.92 7.27 -30.47
C ASN A 262 -8.63 7.57 -29.68
N PRO A 263 -7.77 8.49 -30.14
CA PRO A 263 -6.55 8.87 -29.43
C PRO A 263 -6.85 9.37 -28.01
N ARG A 264 -6.04 8.95 -27.05
CA ARG A 264 -6.19 9.28 -25.62
C ARG A 264 -4.86 9.69 -25.06
N SER A 265 -4.84 10.53 -24.03
CA SER A 265 -3.62 10.79 -23.25
C SER A 265 -3.85 10.57 -21.76
N TYR A 266 -2.75 10.26 -21.06
CA TYR A 266 -2.65 10.24 -19.62
C TYR A 266 -1.37 10.95 -19.18
N HIS A 267 -1.26 11.26 -17.90
CA HIS A 267 -0.09 11.92 -17.33
C HIS A 267 0.51 11.05 -16.22
N LEU A 268 1.84 10.95 -16.19
CA LEU A 268 2.57 10.27 -15.13
C LEU A 268 3.89 10.95 -14.78
N HIS A 269 4.30 10.83 -13.52
CA HIS A 269 5.68 11.00 -13.10
C HIS A 269 6.46 9.72 -13.42
N LEU A 270 7.64 9.90 -14.02
CA LEU A 270 8.55 8.80 -14.29
C LEU A 270 9.33 8.44 -13.00
N PRO A 271 9.61 7.15 -12.72
CA PRO A 271 10.48 6.74 -11.62
C PRO A 271 11.79 7.53 -11.54
N SER A 272 12.44 7.78 -12.68
CA SER A 272 13.68 8.56 -12.76
C SER A 272 13.52 10.03 -12.33
N ALA A 273 12.33 10.62 -12.48
CA ALA A 273 12.06 12.01 -12.09
C ALA A 273 12.01 12.15 -10.56
N TYR A 274 11.37 11.21 -9.87
CA TYR A 274 11.41 11.12 -8.40
C TYR A 274 12.81 10.78 -7.88
N LEU A 275 13.52 9.85 -8.53
CA LEU A 275 14.88 9.47 -8.12
C LEU A 275 15.86 10.65 -8.16
N LYS A 276 15.74 11.56 -9.15
CA LYS A 276 16.54 12.80 -9.20
C LYS A 276 16.35 13.66 -7.95
N LEU A 277 15.14 13.74 -7.40
CA LEU A 277 14.89 14.43 -6.13
C LEU A 277 15.52 13.66 -4.96
N LEU A 278 15.22 12.36 -4.84
CA LEU A 278 15.65 11.55 -3.70
C LEU A 278 17.18 11.39 -3.59
N VAL A 279 17.90 11.39 -4.71
CA VAL A 279 19.38 11.34 -4.75
C VAL A 279 19.99 12.73 -4.50
N ALA A 280 19.32 13.81 -4.91
CA ALA A 280 19.69 15.20 -4.60
C ALA A 280 19.20 15.70 -3.22
N ASN A 281 18.67 14.81 -2.37
CA ASN A 281 18.15 15.11 -1.04
C ASN A 281 19.06 14.50 0.06
N PRO A 282 19.64 15.31 0.96
CA PRO A 282 20.63 14.84 1.93
C PRO A 282 20.03 13.87 2.98
N SER A 283 18.74 14.00 3.28
CA SER A 283 18.04 13.12 4.24
C SER A 283 17.65 11.76 3.66
N GLN A 284 17.46 11.67 2.34
CA GLN A 284 16.97 10.46 1.66
C GLN A 284 18.08 9.67 0.96
N CYS A 285 19.06 10.35 0.35
CA CYS A 285 20.07 9.74 -0.53
C CYS A 285 20.83 8.57 0.15
N LYS A 286 21.16 8.72 1.43
CA LYS A 286 21.86 7.68 2.23
C LYS A 286 21.02 6.45 2.58
N ARG A 287 19.68 6.51 2.44
CA ARG A 287 18.72 5.47 2.88
C ARG A 287 18.10 4.68 1.71
N ILE A 288 18.07 5.27 0.52
CA ILE A 288 17.49 4.66 -0.69
C ILE A 288 18.44 3.70 -1.43
N SER A 289 19.69 3.58 -1.00
CA SER A 289 20.71 2.71 -1.59
C SER A 289 21.29 1.81 -0.50
N ALA A 290 21.35 0.50 -0.73
CA ALA A 290 21.86 -0.45 0.26
C ALA A 290 22.58 -1.63 -0.40
N LEU A 291 23.67 -2.06 0.24
CA LEU A 291 24.37 -3.30 -0.12
C LEU A 291 23.47 -4.52 0.11
N PRO A 292 23.72 -5.64 -0.61
CA PRO A 292 23.26 -6.95 -0.19
C PRO A 292 23.75 -7.28 1.23
N ASP A 293 22.90 -7.89 2.04
CA ASP A 293 23.17 -8.19 3.45
C ASP A 293 23.30 -9.71 3.65
N TYR A 294 24.48 -10.15 4.10
CA TYR A 294 24.82 -11.55 4.39
C TYR A 294 24.98 -11.81 5.89
N THR A 295 24.31 -11.04 6.74
CA THR A 295 24.19 -11.34 8.18
C THR A 295 23.54 -12.72 8.34
N PRO A 296 24.25 -13.74 8.88
CA PRO A 296 23.81 -15.12 8.82
C PRO A 296 22.59 -15.37 9.72
N ASN A 297 21.74 -16.32 9.34
CA ASN A 297 20.60 -16.80 10.14
C ASN A 297 19.56 -15.73 10.54
N HIS A 298 19.56 -14.54 9.93
CA HIS A 298 18.55 -13.51 10.13
C HIS A 298 17.87 -13.11 8.81
N MET A 299 16.59 -12.77 8.89
CA MET A 299 15.78 -12.29 7.78
C MET A 299 14.93 -11.09 8.26
N VAL A 300 15.59 -9.94 8.41
CA VAL A 300 15.08 -8.67 8.94
C VAL A 300 14.84 -7.61 7.85
N SER A 301 15.41 -7.80 6.65
CA SER A 301 15.47 -6.79 5.58
C SER A 301 15.33 -7.42 4.17
N LEU A 302 14.93 -6.61 3.17
CA LEU A 302 14.82 -7.06 1.77
C LEU A 302 16.21 -7.35 1.16
N GLN A 303 17.26 -6.73 1.71
CA GLN A 303 18.66 -6.87 1.34
C GLN A 303 19.21 -8.29 1.58
N GLN A 304 18.55 -9.07 2.45
CA GLN A 304 18.89 -10.47 2.75
C GLN A 304 18.19 -11.47 1.83
N GLY A 305 17.18 -11.04 1.08
CA GLY A 305 16.48 -11.87 0.09
C GLY A 305 17.41 -12.37 -1.01
N GLN A 306 17.22 -13.62 -1.46
CA GLN A 306 18.07 -14.24 -2.48
C GLN A 306 18.20 -13.38 -3.74
N LYS A 307 17.13 -12.71 -4.21
CA LYS A 307 17.21 -11.86 -5.42
C LYS A 307 18.19 -10.70 -5.24
N TRP A 308 18.19 -10.05 -4.08
CA TRP A 308 19.11 -8.93 -3.80
C TRP A 308 20.55 -9.41 -3.72
N ARG A 309 20.78 -10.58 -3.11
CA ARG A 309 22.12 -11.17 -2.97
C ARG A 309 22.70 -11.77 -4.24
N THR A 310 21.90 -12.26 -5.20
CA THR A 310 22.43 -12.97 -6.38
C THR A 310 22.22 -12.26 -7.71
N ASN A 311 21.33 -11.27 -7.83
CA ASN A 311 21.10 -10.59 -9.10
C ASN A 311 22.22 -9.55 -9.38
N PRO A 312 22.94 -9.62 -10.53
CA PRO A 312 24.04 -8.71 -10.84
C PRO A 312 23.68 -7.22 -10.97
N LEU A 313 22.39 -6.84 -11.03
CA LEU A 313 21.94 -5.44 -11.03
C LEU A 313 21.80 -4.85 -9.61
N PHE A 314 21.78 -5.70 -8.59
CA PHE A 314 21.62 -5.32 -7.18
C PHE A 314 22.98 -5.23 -6.45
N GLN A 315 24.08 -5.57 -7.14
CA GLN A 315 25.42 -5.52 -6.61
C GLN A 315 26.02 -4.12 -6.80
N GLN A 316 26.51 -3.53 -5.72
CA GLN A 316 27.28 -2.28 -5.77
C GLN A 316 28.64 -2.57 -6.42
N PRO A 317 29.02 -1.90 -7.54
CA PRO A 317 30.19 -2.29 -8.32
C PRO A 317 31.50 -1.61 -7.92
N VAL A 318 31.42 -0.57 -7.08
CA VAL A 318 32.53 0.27 -6.64
C VAL A 318 32.29 0.78 -5.23
N MET A 319 33.35 0.85 -4.42
CA MET A 319 33.36 1.55 -3.15
C MET A 319 34.55 2.52 -3.10
N SER A 320 34.33 3.73 -2.60
CA SER A 320 35.38 4.74 -2.39
C SER A 320 35.91 4.65 -0.96
N VAL A 321 37.23 4.55 -0.78
CA VAL A 321 37.91 4.56 0.52
C VAL A 321 39.10 5.51 0.45
N ASN A 322 39.18 6.47 1.37
CA ASN A 322 40.27 7.46 1.46
C ASN A 322 40.55 8.23 0.14
N GLY A 323 39.53 8.44 -0.70
CA GLY A 323 39.66 9.10 -2.00
C GLY A 323 40.08 8.20 -3.17
N GLN A 324 40.34 6.91 -2.93
CA GLN A 324 40.53 5.91 -3.99
C GLN A 324 39.26 5.08 -4.21
N ASP A 325 38.88 4.88 -5.47
CA ASP A 325 37.81 3.96 -5.87
C ASP A 325 38.36 2.55 -6.10
N PHE A 326 37.63 1.55 -5.61
CA PHE A 326 37.94 0.13 -5.72
C PHE A 326 36.78 -0.59 -6.42
N TRP A 327 37.00 -1.07 -7.65
CA TRP A 327 35.98 -1.68 -8.52
C TRP A 327 36.02 -3.20 -8.49
N ILE A 328 34.86 -3.85 -8.66
CA ILE A 328 34.79 -5.30 -8.92
C ILE A 328 35.71 -5.66 -10.10
N GLY A 329 36.56 -6.67 -9.90
CA GLY A 329 37.62 -7.09 -10.82
C GLY A 329 38.98 -6.42 -10.60
N ASP A 330 39.10 -5.41 -9.73
CA ASP A 330 40.41 -4.84 -9.35
C ASP A 330 41.21 -5.81 -8.47
N ILE A 331 42.55 -5.71 -8.55
CA ILE A 331 43.47 -6.40 -7.65
C ILE A 331 43.83 -5.41 -6.54
N VAL A 332 43.33 -5.65 -5.33
CA VAL A 332 43.40 -4.72 -4.20
C VAL A 332 44.43 -5.20 -3.19
N SER A 333 45.42 -4.37 -2.89
CA SER A 333 46.30 -4.60 -1.74
C SER A 333 45.54 -4.34 -0.45
N VAL A 334 45.53 -5.34 0.44
CA VAL A 334 44.82 -5.37 1.71
C VAL A 334 45.78 -5.63 2.86
N ASP A 335 45.49 -5.01 4.00
CA ASP A 335 46.25 -5.08 5.25
C ASP A 335 45.30 -5.42 6.39
N THR A 336 45.47 -6.62 6.93
CA THR A 336 44.67 -7.20 8.00
C THR A 336 45.47 -7.38 9.29
N GLY A 337 46.50 -6.55 9.53
CA GLY A 337 47.38 -6.67 10.70
C GLY A 337 48.48 -7.73 10.57
N GLY A 338 48.91 -8.02 9.35
CA GLY A 338 50.00 -8.94 9.01
C GLY A 338 50.65 -8.51 7.68
N ASP A 339 51.41 -9.40 7.04
CA ASP A 339 52.02 -9.10 5.74
C ASP A 339 50.96 -8.71 4.69
N PRO A 340 51.08 -7.53 4.03
CA PRO A 340 50.09 -7.09 3.05
C PRO A 340 50.03 -8.02 1.82
N TRP A 341 48.83 -8.45 1.47
CA TRP A 341 48.56 -9.37 0.36
C TRP A 341 47.59 -8.74 -0.65
N CYS A 342 47.29 -9.45 -1.75
CA CYS A 342 46.43 -8.94 -2.82
C CYS A 342 45.13 -9.76 -2.93
N LEU A 343 44.00 -9.05 -2.96
CA LEU A 343 42.65 -9.58 -3.15
C LEU A 343 42.18 -9.27 -4.58
N LEU A 344 41.87 -10.28 -5.38
CA LEU A 344 41.07 -10.12 -6.59
C LEU A 344 39.61 -9.93 -6.17
N LEU A 345 39.11 -8.69 -6.23
CA LEU A 345 37.81 -8.31 -5.71
C LEU A 345 36.66 -8.83 -6.59
N ASP A 346 35.68 -9.49 -5.97
CA ASP A 346 34.50 -10.08 -6.61
C ASP A 346 33.21 -9.28 -6.33
N SER A 347 32.92 -8.97 -5.06
CA SER A 347 31.63 -8.38 -4.68
C SER A 347 31.70 -7.61 -3.35
N TYR A 348 30.70 -6.74 -3.11
CA TYR A 348 30.56 -5.97 -1.88
C TYR A 348 29.25 -6.31 -1.16
N PHE A 349 29.31 -6.46 0.16
CA PHE A 349 28.15 -6.80 0.99
C PHE A 349 28.27 -6.23 2.41
N SER A 350 27.15 -6.19 3.14
CA SER A 350 27.11 -5.90 4.58
C SER A 350 26.91 -7.17 5.42
N ARG A 351 27.49 -7.19 6.61
CA ARG A 351 27.27 -8.22 7.63
C ARG A 351 27.36 -7.57 9.01
N SER A 352 26.29 -7.70 9.80
CA SER A 352 26.14 -7.06 11.12
C SER A 352 26.45 -5.55 11.11
N GLY A 353 26.00 -4.86 10.05
CA GLY A 353 26.22 -3.42 9.84
C GLY A 353 27.61 -3.02 9.32
N GLN A 354 28.59 -3.92 9.30
CA GLN A 354 29.92 -3.65 8.74
C GLN A 354 29.97 -4.01 7.25
N ILE A 355 30.77 -3.28 6.46
CA ILE A 355 30.95 -3.50 5.02
C ILE A 355 32.19 -4.36 4.76
N PHE A 356 32.02 -5.39 3.92
CA PHE A 356 33.07 -6.30 3.47
C PHE A 356 33.15 -6.30 1.94
N GLY A 357 34.35 -6.47 1.42
CA GLY A 357 34.57 -6.96 0.07
C GLY A 357 34.85 -8.46 0.10
N ARG A 358 34.14 -9.24 -0.72
CA ARG A 358 34.49 -10.63 -1.02
C ARG A 358 35.42 -10.68 -2.21
N GLY A 359 36.39 -11.57 -2.18
CA GLY A 359 37.27 -11.81 -3.30
C GLY A 359 38.15 -13.03 -3.11
N TYR A 360 39.08 -13.23 -4.03
CA TYR A 360 39.98 -14.37 -4.06
C TYR A 360 41.41 -13.91 -3.81
N LYS A 361 42.19 -14.68 -3.04
CA LYS A 361 43.59 -14.32 -2.77
C LYS A 361 44.43 -14.50 -4.04
N PHE A 362 45.03 -13.40 -4.48
CA PHE A 362 45.84 -13.29 -5.70
C PHE A 362 47.32 -13.19 -5.31
N VAL A 363 48.13 -14.10 -5.85
CA VAL A 363 49.56 -14.18 -5.54
C VAL A 363 50.37 -14.14 -6.83
N VAL A 364 51.41 -13.30 -6.84
CA VAL A 364 52.43 -13.26 -7.89
C VAL A 364 53.71 -13.86 -7.31
N PHE A 365 54.30 -14.82 -8.02
CA PHE A 365 55.50 -15.52 -7.59
C PHE A 365 56.48 -15.67 -8.76
N ILE A 366 57.71 -16.07 -8.44
CA ILE A 366 58.72 -16.47 -9.43
C ILE A 366 58.89 -17.98 -9.24
N ASN A 367 58.78 -18.75 -10.32
CA ASN A 367 59.03 -20.19 -10.27
C ASN A 367 60.53 -20.51 -10.37
N ASP A 368 60.89 -21.80 -10.26
CA ASP A 368 62.30 -22.24 -10.25
C ASP A 368 63.05 -21.90 -11.57
N ASP A 369 62.34 -21.73 -12.68
CA ASP A 369 62.90 -21.26 -13.97
C ASP A 369 63.16 -19.74 -14.03
N GLY A 370 62.89 -18.99 -12.94
CA GLY A 370 62.96 -17.53 -12.92
C GLY A 370 61.77 -16.82 -13.59
N ILE A 371 60.73 -17.55 -14.00
CA ILE A 371 59.56 -16.99 -14.69
C ILE A 371 58.55 -16.47 -13.66
N ARG A 372 58.15 -15.19 -13.79
CA ARG A 372 57.03 -14.64 -13.04
C ARG A 372 55.72 -15.32 -13.47
N GLN A 373 55.01 -15.88 -12.50
CA GLN A 373 53.70 -16.50 -12.65
C GLN A 373 52.72 -15.93 -11.62
N SER A 374 51.44 -16.29 -11.72
CA SER A 374 50.43 -15.88 -10.75
C SER A 374 49.42 -16.99 -10.48
N TYR A 375 48.78 -16.97 -9.32
CA TYR A 375 47.62 -17.82 -9.03
C TYR A 375 46.52 -17.07 -8.29
N VAL A 376 45.32 -17.64 -8.39
CA VAL A 376 44.12 -17.27 -7.65
C VAL A 376 43.75 -18.45 -6.75
N GLU A 377 43.59 -18.23 -5.45
CA GLU A 377 43.04 -19.26 -4.56
C GLU A 377 41.55 -19.46 -4.87
N VAL A 378 41.10 -20.72 -5.01
CA VAL A 378 39.72 -21.07 -5.37
C VAL A 378 38.71 -20.65 -4.28
N ASP A 379 39.16 -20.62 -3.04
CA ASP A 379 38.33 -20.32 -1.89
C ASP A 379 38.21 -18.79 -1.69
N SER A 380 37.00 -18.26 -1.82
CA SER A 380 36.75 -16.83 -1.61
C SER A 380 36.84 -16.45 -0.13
N CYS A 381 37.40 -15.28 0.16
CA CYS A 381 37.53 -14.73 1.50
C CYS A 381 36.81 -13.37 1.63
N ASP A 382 36.39 -13.04 2.86
CA ASP A 382 35.69 -11.80 3.19
C ASP A 382 36.64 -10.84 3.93
N VAL A 383 36.96 -9.69 3.34
CA VAL A 383 37.87 -8.69 3.91
C VAL A 383 37.09 -7.42 4.29
N PRO A 384 37.20 -6.89 5.52
CA PRO A 384 36.49 -5.66 5.90
C PRO A 384 37.01 -4.48 5.09
N LEU A 385 36.12 -3.56 4.69
CA LEU A 385 36.47 -2.44 3.80
C LEU A 385 37.57 -1.53 4.37
N SER A 386 37.70 -1.46 5.70
CA SER A 386 38.76 -0.72 6.42
C SER A 386 40.17 -1.30 6.24
N ALA A 387 40.31 -2.54 5.76
CA ALA A 387 41.60 -3.17 5.45
C ALA A 387 42.12 -2.84 4.03
N PHE A 388 41.33 -2.15 3.20
CA PHE A 388 41.71 -1.81 1.84
C PHE A 388 42.80 -0.72 1.85
N ARG A 389 43.79 -0.82 0.95
CA ARG A 389 44.94 0.13 0.89
C ARG A 389 45.16 0.73 -0.49
N GLN A 390 45.32 -0.09 -1.54
CA GLN A 390 45.66 0.41 -2.87
C GLN A 390 45.28 -0.58 -3.98
N VAL A 391 44.67 -0.11 -5.07
CA VAL A 391 44.54 -0.89 -6.31
C VAL A 391 45.92 -1.08 -6.97
N LYS A 392 46.25 -2.32 -7.34
CA LYS A 392 47.43 -2.67 -8.15
C LYS A 392 46.98 -2.83 -9.60
N SER A 393 47.49 -1.96 -10.50
CA SER A 393 47.12 -2.00 -11.92
C SER A 393 47.52 -3.35 -12.57
N LYS A 394 46.56 -3.97 -13.27
CA LYS A 394 46.75 -5.20 -14.05
C LYS A 394 47.82 -5.05 -15.15
N GLU A 395 48.08 -3.84 -15.63
CA GLU A 395 49.03 -3.55 -16.71
C GLU A 395 50.50 -3.61 -16.22
N HIS A 396 50.71 -3.46 -14.91
CA HIS A 396 52.02 -3.62 -14.28
C HIS A 396 52.35 -5.10 -13.98
N LEU A 397 51.38 -6.01 -14.19
CA LEU A 397 51.63 -7.44 -14.31
C LEU A 397 52.01 -7.75 -15.77
N PRO A 398 53.12 -8.45 -16.03
CA PRO A 398 53.46 -8.86 -17.39
C PRO A 398 52.32 -9.63 -18.06
N LEU A 399 52.10 -9.40 -19.36
CA LEU A 399 51.10 -10.14 -20.16
C LEU A 399 51.32 -11.66 -20.10
N THR A 400 52.57 -12.09 -19.91
CA THR A 400 52.98 -13.49 -19.70
C THR A 400 52.57 -14.06 -18.33
N CYS A 401 52.24 -13.23 -17.33
CA CYS A 401 51.76 -13.67 -16.02
C CYS A 401 50.25 -13.90 -16.02
N LEU A 402 49.46 -13.03 -16.68
CA LEU A 402 48.00 -13.16 -16.78
C LEU A 402 47.57 -14.28 -17.74
N SER A 403 48.33 -14.48 -18.84
CA SER A 403 48.15 -15.63 -19.73
C SER A 403 48.60 -16.97 -19.13
N LYS A 404 49.24 -16.95 -17.95
CA LYS A 404 49.68 -18.11 -17.17
C LYS A 404 49.21 -18.03 -15.71
N THR A 405 48.04 -17.42 -15.45
CA THR A 405 47.41 -17.51 -14.13
C THR A 405 46.69 -18.86 -14.01
N PHE A 406 46.78 -19.49 -12.83
CA PHE A 406 46.14 -20.75 -12.49
C PHE A 406 45.22 -20.59 -11.28
N SER A 407 44.24 -21.49 -11.10
CA SER A 407 43.52 -21.62 -9.82
C SER A 407 44.23 -22.63 -8.93
N VAL A 408 44.36 -22.34 -7.64
CA VAL A 408 44.94 -23.26 -6.64
C VAL A 408 43.90 -23.52 -5.55
N SER A 409 43.65 -24.79 -5.22
CA SER A 409 42.85 -25.14 -4.04
C SER A 409 43.72 -25.04 -2.78
N SER A 410 43.23 -24.34 -1.76
CA SER A 410 43.93 -24.20 -0.47
C SER A 410 44.21 -25.54 0.22
N VAL A 411 43.36 -26.54 -0.02
CA VAL A 411 43.40 -27.86 0.64
C VAL A 411 44.37 -28.83 -0.04
N SER A 412 44.48 -28.79 -1.37
CA SER A 412 45.28 -29.76 -2.14
C SER A 412 46.57 -29.21 -2.72
N SER A 413 46.75 -27.87 -2.76
CA SER A 413 47.85 -27.18 -3.47
C SER A 413 47.96 -27.53 -4.96
N VAL A 414 46.95 -28.15 -5.58
CA VAL A 414 46.96 -28.52 -6.99
C VAL A 414 46.64 -27.30 -7.86
N PHE A 415 47.55 -26.99 -8.78
CA PHE A 415 47.35 -25.98 -9.82
C PHE A 415 46.41 -26.48 -10.90
N THR A 416 45.42 -25.67 -11.25
CA THR A 416 44.36 -25.99 -12.23
C THR A 416 44.08 -24.79 -13.14
N SER A 417 43.33 -24.99 -14.22
CA SER A 417 42.87 -23.89 -15.08
C SER A 417 42.07 -22.84 -14.29
N LEU A 418 42.12 -21.57 -14.73
CA LEU A 418 41.19 -20.55 -14.22
C LEU A 418 39.73 -20.98 -14.42
N THR A 419 38.92 -20.81 -13.37
CA THR A 419 37.45 -20.91 -13.45
C THR A 419 36.87 -19.79 -14.32
N ASN A 420 35.58 -19.86 -14.65
CA ASN A 420 34.93 -18.84 -15.47
C ASN A 420 34.78 -17.51 -14.71
N GLU A 421 34.55 -17.56 -13.40
CA GLU A 421 34.50 -16.41 -12.50
C GLU A 421 35.87 -15.72 -12.48
N HIS A 422 36.95 -16.47 -12.20
CA HIS A 422 38.30 -15.91 -12.16
C HIS A 422 38.71 -15.27 -13.50
N ARG A 423 38.36 -15.89 -14.63
CA ARG A 423 38.58 -15.30 -15.98
C ARG A 423 37.79 -14.02 -16.19
N SER A 424 36.55 -13.96 -15.70
CA SER A 424 35.70 -12.77 -15.82
C SER A 424 36.25 -11.61 -14.99
N LEU A 425 36.67 -11.87 -13.75
CA LEU A 425 37.25 -10.86 -12.85
C LEU A 425 38.65 -10.39 -13.29
N LEU A 426 39.50 -11.29 -13.79
CA LEU A 426 40.83 -10.94 -14.31
C LEU A 426 40.78 -10.27 -15.69
N SER A 427 39.63 -10.25 -16.37
CA SER A 427 39.42 -9.57 -17.65
C SER A 427 39.92 -8.12 -17.65
N THR A 428 40.40 -7.67 -18.81
CA THR A 428 40.73 -6.26 -19.08
C THR A 428 39.53 -5.46 -19.57
N VAL A 429 38.40 -6.10 -19.87
CA VAL A 429 37.14 -5.42 -20.21
C VAL A 429 36.60 -4.73 -18.94
N PRO A 430 36.35 -3.41 -18.95
CA PRO A 430 35.80 -2.70 -17.80
C PRO A 430 34.45 -3.28 -17.34
N HIS A 431 34.19 -3.23 -16.03
CA HIS A 431 32.89 -3.65 -15.50
C HIS A 431 31.74 -2.85 -16.14
N ARG A 432 30.60 -3.49 -16.44
CA ARG A 432 29.49 -2.92 -17.23
C ARG A 432 28.86 -1.63 -16.69
N MET A 433 29.12 -1.30 -15.42
CA MET A 433 28.65 -0.07 -14.76
C MET A 433 29.76 1.00 -14.62
N LYS A 434 30.99 0.71 -15.04
CA LYS A 434 32.15 1.61 -14.97
C LYS A 434 32.11 2.58 -16.14
N LYS A 435 31.22 3.56 -16.05
CA LYS A 435 31.02 4.60 -17.06
C LYS A 435 32.01 5.75 -16.87
N GLU A 436 32.73 6.07 -17.93
CA GLU A 436 33.68 7.19 -17.98
C GLU A 436 32.95 8.55 -18.02
N ILE A 437 33.57 9.56 -17.42
CA ILE A 437 33.15 10.96 -17.49
C ILE A 437 33.78 11.58 -18.73
N LEU A 438 32.95 12.16 -19.60
CA LEU A 438 33.38 12.88 -20.79
C LEU A 438 33.29 14.38 -20.55
N ASP A 439 34.17 15.15 -21.18
CA ASP A 439 34.13 16.62 -21.17
C ASP A 439 33.02 17.17 -22.09
N VAL A 440 32.91 18.51 -22.16
CA VAL A 440 31.95 19.21 -23.01
C VAL A 440 32.14 18.97 -24.52
N ASN A 441 33.28 18.42 -24.94
CA ASN A 441 33.60 18.05 -26.32
C ASN A 441 33.40 16.54 -26.59
N GLY A 442 33.02 15.76 -25.58
CA GLY A 442 32.88 14.30 -25.65
C GLY A 442 34.20 13.53 -25.48
N VAL A 443 35.27 14.17 -25.03
CA VAL A 443 36.59 13.57 -24.81
C VAL A 443 36.66 12.95 -23.41
N SER A 444 37.34 11.79 -23.28
CA SER A 444 37.61 11.17 -21.98
C SER A 444 38.35 12.12 -21.03
N THR A 445 37.87 12.20 -19.78
CA THR A 445 38.57 12.87 -18.67
C THR A 445 39.50 11.93 -17.89
N GLY A 446 39.48 10.61 -18.19
CA GLY A 446 40.09 9.56 -17.39
C GLY A 446 39.40 9.27 -16.05
N LEU A 447 38.36 10.03 -15.68
CA LEU A 447 37.57 9.84 -14.47
C LEU A 447 36.32 8.99 -14.75
N TYR A 448 35.76 8.37 -13.71
CA TYR A 448 34.57 7.51 -13.81
C TYR A 448 33.49 8.00 -12.86
N TYR A 449 32.22 7.85 -13.25
CA TYR A 449 31.11 8.10 -12.35
C TYR A 449 31.12 7.09 -11.21
N LYS A 450 31.01 7.57 -9.97
CA LYS A 450 30.57 6.71 -8.85
C LYS A 450 29.20 6.14 -9.16
N VAL A 451 28.90 4.95 -8.65
CA VAL A 451 27.65 4.23 -8.93
C VAL A 451 26.80 4.15 -7.67
N LYS A 452 25.48 4.31 -7.81
CA LYS A 452 24.52 4.18 -6.70
C LYS A 452 23.37 3.26 -7.10
N ILE A 453 23.26 2.10 -6.46
CA ILE A 453 22.21 1.12 -6.73
C ILE A 453 20.97 1.43 -5.86
N VAL A 454 19.85 1.76 -6.49
CA VAL A 454 18.59 2.17 -5.83
C VAL A 454 17.43 1.26 -6.27
N PRO A 455 17.28 0.05 -5.72
CA PRO A 455 16.22 -0.86 -6.16
C PRO A 455 14.83 -0.35 -5.80
N LEU A 456 13.86 -0.64 -6.66
CA LEU A 456 12.48 -0.16 -6.55
C LEU A 456 11.48 -1.31 -6.38
N ASN A 457 10.46 -1.05 -5.57
CA ASN A 457 9.20 -1.80 -5.54
C ASN A 457 8.15 -0.97 -6.27
N LEU A 458 7.32 -1.60 -7.11
CA LEU A 458 6.14 -0.98 -7.71
C LEU A 458 4.86 -1.57 -7.09
N PHE A 459 3.84 -0.74 -6.95
CA PHE A 459 2.48 -1.15 -6.58
C PHE A 459 1.48 -0.67 -7.64
N THR A 460 0.49 -1.52 -7.95
CA THR A 460 -0.65 -1.12 -8.78
C THR A 460 -1.93 -1.82 -8.33
N ASP A 461 -3.00 -1.04 -8.26
CA ASP A 461 -4.33 -1.42 -7.80
C ASP A 461 -5.35 -0.41 -8.37
N ASP A 462 -6.64 -0.74 -8.26
CA ASP A 462 -7.72 0.16 -8.64
C ASP A 462 -8.52 0.74 -7.48
N THR A 463 -9.07 1.92 -7.75
CA THR A 463 -9.76 2.74 -6.77
C THR A 463 -10.97 3.42 -7.39
N SER A 464 -12.07 3.48 -6.66
CA SER A 464 -13.25 4.26 -7.07
C SER A 464 -12.93 5.75 -7.05
N GLY A 465 -13.25 6.47 -8.12
CA GLY A 465 -13.19 7.93 -8.16
C GLY A 465 -14.34 8.62 -7.41
N ASN A 466 -15.33 7.85 -6.96
CA ASN A 466 -16.43 8.31 -6.14
C ASN A 466 -16.24 7.90 -4.66
N ILE A 467 -16.92 8.62 -3.75
CA ILE A 467 -16.99 8.27 -2.32
C ILE A 467 -17.62 6.87 -2.14
N SER A 468 -18.60 6.51 -2.99
CA SER A 468 -19.13 5.15 -3.10
C SER A 468 -18.24 4.27 -4.01
N LYS A 469 -18.03 3.01 -3.62
CA LYS A 469 -17.01 2.12 -4.22
C LYS A 469 -17.27 1.61 -5.65
N GLN A 470 -18.42 1.90 -6.26
CA GLN A 470 -18.90 1.17 -7.44
C GLN A 470 -18.88 1.96 -8.77
N PHE A 471 -18.60 3.26 -8.75
CA PHE A 471 -18.70 4.13 -9.94
C PHE A 471 -17.38 4.84 -10.24
N ASN A 472 -17.08 5.04 -11.52
CA ASN A 472 -15.89 5.75 -12.01
C ASN A 472 -14.54 5.15 -11.52
N LYS A 473 -14.24 3.91 -11.93
CA LYS A 473 -12.99 3.21 -11.60
C LYS A 473 -11.75 3.92 -12.18
N PHE A 474 -10.73 4.07 -11.35
CA PHE A 474 -9.37 4.48 -11.73
C PHE A 474 -8.38 3.36 -11.45
N ASP A 475 -7.54 3.04 -12.44
CA ASP A 475 -6.35 2.21 -12.27
C ASP A 475 -5.16 3.12 -11.94
N SER A 476 -4.27 2.71 -11.02
CA SER A 476 -3.18 3.56 -10.53
C SER A 476 -1.85 2.83 -10.35
N TRP A 477 -0.75 3.60 -10.35
CA TRP A 477 0.61 3.12 -10.06
C TRP A 477 1.32 4.01 -9.03
N SER A 478 2.06 3.37 -8.13
CA SER A 478 3.02 4.03 -7.23
C SER A 478 4.31 3.23 -7.08
N MET A 479 5.35 3.86 -6.53
CA MET A 479 6.63 3.21 -6.23
C MET A 479 7.14 3.52 -4.82
N VAL A 480 8.02 2.66 -4.31
CA VAL A 480 8.76 2.81 -3.05
C VAL A 480 10.20 2.36 -3.26
N CYS A 481 11.18 3.09 -2.71
CA CYS A 481 12.58 2.63 -2.71
C CYS A 481 12.74 1.42 -1.79
N ALA A 482 13.12 0.28 -2.36
CA ALA A 482 13.13 -1.01 -1.66
C ALA A 482 14.18 -1.07 -0.54
N ALA A 483 15.25 -0.28 -0.63
CA ALA A 483 16.36 -0.25 0.33
C ALA A 483 16.03 0.38 1.70
N LEU A 484 14.92 1.13 1.81
CA LEU A 484 14.48 1.76 3.06
C LEU A 484 14.23 0.74 4.19
N SER A 485 14.07 1.20 5.43
CA SER A 485 13.64 0.32 6.53
C SER A 485 12.19 -0.17 6.31
N PHE A 486 11.75 -1.16 7.10
CA PHE A 486 10.36 -1.65 7.01
C PHE A 486 9.36 -0.55 7.40
N GLU A 487 9.65 0.18 8.47
CA GLU A 487 8.92 1.35 8.91
C GLU A 487 8.89 2.42 7.81
N ASP A 488 10.04 2.76 7.23
CA ASP A 488 10.15 3.83 6.24
C ASP A 488 9.42 3.51 4.93
N ARG A 489 9.51 2.27 4.42
CA ARG A 489 8.69 1.82 3.28
C ARG A 489 7.19 1.94 3.56
N ASN A 490 6.81 1.78 4.83
CA ASN A 490 5.44 1.85 5.32
C ASN A 490 5.06 3.24 5.87
N ARG A 491 5.82 4.30 5.57
CA ARG A 491 5.37 5.68 5.75
C ARG A 491 4.78 6.24 4.46
N ARG A 492 3.72 7.04 4.60
CA ARG A 492 3.07 7.74 3.47
C ARG A 492 4.07 8.65 2.72
N GLU A 493 5.01 9.25 3.42
CA GLU A 493 5.99 10.19 2.84
C GLU A 493 6.97 9.56 1.82
N ASN A 494 7.14 8.23 1.87
CA ASN A 494 8.04 7.47 0.99
C ASN A 494 7.30 6.65 -0.07
N THR A 495 5.98 6.86 -0.23
CA THR A 495 5.17 6.29 -1.31
C THR A 495 4.99 7.35 -2.41
N PHE A 496 5.54 7.10 -3.60
CA PHE A 496 5.57 8.06 -4.71
C PHE A 496 4.54 7.69 -5.77
N PHE A 497 3.56 8.55 -6.00
CA PHE A 497 2.50 8.36 -6.99
C PHE A 497 3.04 8.54 -8.41
N LEU A 498 3.06 7.48 -9.22
CA LEU A 498 3.47 7.59 -10.62
C LEU A 498 2.34 8.19 -11.45
N GLY A 499 1.13 7.63 -11.38
CA GLY A 499 0.00 8.17 -12.13
C GLY A 499 -1.30 7.37 -11.92
N ALA A 500 -2.40 7.89 -12.48
CA ALA A 500 -3.68 7.21 -12.51
C ALA A 500 -4.43 7.49 -13.81
N VAL A 501 -5.20 6.50 -14.27
CA VAL A 501 -6.02 6.54 -15.49
C VAL A 501 -7.44 6.07 -15.20
N SER A 502 -8.44 6.65 -15.87
CA SER A 502 -9.84 6.27 -15.66
C SER A 502 -10.29 5.18 -16.64
N GLY A 503 -10.89 4.12 -16.12
CA GLY A 503 -11.54 3.09 -16.92
C GLY A 503 -12.71 3.63 -17.75
N THR A 504 -13.33 4.74 -17.34
CA THR A 504 -14.39 5.42 -18.12
C THR A 504 -13.85 6.08 -19.40
N LYS A 505 -12.57 6.51 -19.39
CA LYS A 505 -11.85 6.94 -20.61
C LYS A 505 -11.27 5.76 -21.39
N GLY A 506 -11.60 4.51 -21.00
CA GLY A 506 -11.14 3.29 -21.65
C GLY A 506 -9.65 3.03 -21.53
N LEU A 507 -9.01 3.54 -20.46
CA LEU A 507 -7.61 3.32 -20.12
C LEU A 507 -7.49 2.48 -18.83
N CYS A 508 -6.42 1.70 -18.71
CA CYS A 508 -6.16 0.79 -17.59
C CYS A 508 -4.68 0.77 -17.18
N ALA A 509 -4.37 0.07 -16.08
CA ALA A 509 -3.03 -0.01 -15.50
C ALA A 509 -1.96 -0.45 -16.51
N THR A 510 -2.30 -1.31 -17.47
CA THR A 510 -1.34 -1.84 -18.44
C THR A 510 -1.06 -0.90 -19.61
N ASP A 511 -1.88 0.12 -19.87
CA ASP A 511 -1.58 1.19 -20.84
C ASP A 511 -0.45 2.11 -20.35
N MET A 512 -0.20 2.12 -19.03
CA MET A 512 0.93 2.83 -18.41
C MET A 512 2.25 2.05 -18.46
N VAL A 513 2.19 0.72 -18.61
CA VAL A 513 3.36 -0.16 -18.55
C VAL A 513 4.42 0.14 -19.63
N PRO A 514 4.09 0.43 -20.90
CA PRO A 514 5.10 0.71 -21.92
C PRO A 514 6.07 1.85 -21.55
N ARG A 515 5.55 2.97 -21.02
CA ARG A 515 6.37 4.13 -20.64
C ARG A 515 7.08 3.94 -19.30
N ILE A 516 6.44 3.28 -18.32
CA ILE A 516 7.10 2.92 -17.05
C ILE A 516 8.28 1.96 -17.32
N ALA A 517 8.09 0.95 -18.17
CA ALA A 517 9.14 0.01 -18.54
C ALA A 517 10.26 0.66 -19.37
N GLU A 518 9.97 1.68 -20.17
CA GLU A 518 10.97 2.47 -20.90
C GLU A 518 11.91 3.23 -19.96
N ASP A 519 11.36 3.96 -18.98
CA ASP A 519 12.14 4.69 -17.98
C ASP A 519 12.94 3.72 -17.08
N MET A 520 12.31 2.62 -16.64
CA MET A 520 12.98 1.56 -15.88
C MET A 520 14.10 0.88 -16.68
N MET A 521 13.98 0.71 -18.01
CA MET A 521 15.08 0.23 -18.86
C MET A 521 16.25 1.22 -18.98
N ALA A 522 15.99 2.53 -18.88
CA ALA A 522 17.04 3.53 -18.82
C ALA A 522 17.75 3.48 -17.46
N LEU A 523 16.97 3.33 -16.38
CA LEU A 523 17.48 3.16 -15.02
C LEU A 523 18.28 1.86 -14.81
N GLU A 524 17.93 0.75 -15.46
CA GLU A 524 18.76 -0.48 -15.44
C GLU A 524 20.12 -0.32 -16.14
N LYS A 525 20.24 0.62 -17.07
CA LYS A 525 21.49 0.95 -17.78
C LYS A 525 22.32 2.03 -17.07
N GLY A 526 21.71 2.76 -16.15
CA GLY A 526 22.32 3.85 -15.40
C GLY A 526 22.02 5.24 -15.98
N VAL A 527 21.43 6.09 -15.14
CA VAL A 527 21.12 7.50 -15.44
C VAL A 527 21.99 8.38 -14.54
N VAL A 528 22.60 9.42 -15.11
CA VAL A 528 23.41 10.37 -14.34
C VAL A 528 22.49 11.30 -13.53
N MET A 529 22.75 11.43 -12.23
CA MET A 529 22.00 12.30 -11.31
C MET A 529 22.93 12.89 -10.23
N TYR A 530 22.68 14.12 -9.81
CA TYR A 530 23.40 14.77 -8.72
C TYR A 530 23.13 14.09 -7.38
N SER A 531 24.19 13.70 -6.66
CA SER A 531 24.11 13.11 -5.32
C SER A 531 24.46 14.10 -4.23
N ALA A 532 23.48 14.40 -3.37
CA ALA A 532 23.69 15.16 -2.13
C ALA A 532 24.56 14.41 -1.08
N GLU A 533 24.85 13.13 -1.30
CA GLU A 533 25.77 12.34 -0.45
C GLU A 533 27.23 12.47 -0.88
N HIS A 534 27.49 12.69 -2.18
CA HIS A 534 28.85 12.79 -2.74
C HIS A 534 29.24 14.21 -3.16
N GLY A 535 28.27 15.13 -3.29
CA GLY A 535 28.50 16.51 -3.72
C GLY A 535 28.62 16.68 -5.25
N GLU A 536 28.45 15.60 -6.01
CA GLU A 536 28.76 15.49 -7.45
C GLU A 536 27.73 14.60 -8.18
N ASP A 537 27.82 14.55 -9.51
CA ASP A 537 27.00 13.69 -10.35
C ASP A 537 27.46 12.22 -10.31
N VAL A 538 26.50 11.30 -10.15
CA VAL A 538 26.74 9.84 -10.07
C VAL A 538 25.83 9.05 -10.98
N LEU A 539 26.23 7.83 -11.33
CA LEU A 539 25.45 6.90 -12.12
C LEU A 539 24.46 6.15 -11.22
N VAL A 540 23.19 6.57 -11.25
CA VAL A 540 22.10 5.92 -10.51
C VAL A 540 21.54 4.77 -11.33
N ILE A 541 21.57 3.56 -10.78
CA ILE A 541 21.00 2.35 -11.38
C ILE A 541 19.87 1.84 -10.49
N ALA A 542 18.65 1.72 -11.02
CA ALA A 542 17.46 1.37 -10.25
C ALA A 542 16.72 0.14 -10.81
N PRO A 543 17.10 -1.09 -10.40
CA PRO A 543 16.41 -2.31 -10.83
C PRO A 543 15.08 -2.53 -10.09
N LEU A 544 14.17 -3.28 -10.72
CA LEU A 544 12.88 -3.67 -10.15
C LEU A 544 13.04 -4.91 -9.26
N LEU A 545 12.75 -4.80 -7.95
CA LEU A 545 12.77 -5.94 -7.03
C LEU A 545 11.52 -6.81 -7.19
N PHE A 546 10.32 -6.23 -7.13
CA PHE A 546 9.05 -6.89 -7.43
C PHE A 546 7.94 -5.88 -7.76
N ILE A 547 6.80 -6.39 -8.25
CA ILE A 547 5.55 -5.63 -8.33
C ILE A 547 4.53 -6.25 -7.37
N THR A 548 3.90 -5.45 -6.50
CA THR A 548 2.77 -5.86 -5.67
C THR A 548 1.44 -5.42 -6.29
N ALA A 549 0.47 -6.32 -6.30
CA ALA A 549 -0.88 -6.11 -6.80
C ALA A 549 -1.79 -7.25 -6.30
N ASP A 550 -3.10 -7.14 -6.47
CA ASP A 550 -4.03 -8.24 -6.18
C ASP A 550 -3.84 -9.42 -7.19
N ASN A 551 -4.41 -10.59 -6.88
CA ASN A 551 -4.19 -11.79 -7.69
C ASN A 551 -4.71 -11.68 -9.16
N PRO A 552 -5.92 -11.15 -9.42
CA PRO A 552 -6.34 -10.67 -10.73
C PRO A 552 -5.32 -9.78 -11.43
N ARG A 553 -4.89 -8.67 -10.81
CA ARG A 553 -4.00 -7.67 -11.40
C ARG A 553 -2.61 -8.23 -11.68
N HIS A 554 -2.04 -9.02 -10.77
CA HIS A 554 -0.83 -9.82 -11.03
C HIS A 554 -1.00 -10.69 -12.27
N SER A 555 -2.16 -11.34 -12.45
CA SER A 555 -2.43 -12.15 -13.65
C SER A 555 -2.44 -11.31 -14.92
N GLU A 556 -2.94 -10.07 -14.87
CA GLU A 556 -2.88 -9.14 -16.01
C GLU A 556 -1.45 -8.72 -16.34
N LEU A 557 -0.67 -8.32 -15.32
CA LEU A 557 0.71 -7.85 -15.45
C LEU A 557 1.66 -8.92 -16.02
N VAL A 558 1.44 -10.19 -15.70
CA VAL A 558 2.24 -11.29 -16.27
C VAL A 558 1.67 -11.82 -17.59
N GLY A 559 0.56 -11.27 -18.11
CA GLY A 559 -0.04 -11.72 -19.37
C GLY A 559 -0.71 -13.09 -19.30
N LEU A 560 -1.48 -13.35 -18.23
CA LEU A 560 -2.28 -14.56 -18.02
C LEU A 560 -3.79 -14.25 -17.93
N LEU A 561 -4.61 -15.29 -18.12
CA LEU A 561 -6.07 -15.26 -17.93
C LEU A 561 -6.53 -15.37 -16.45
N GLY A 562 -5.63 -15.65 -15.52
CA GLY A 562 -5.94 -15.81 -14.10
C GLY A 562 -6.86 -17.01 -13.81
N SER A 563 -7.79 -16.86 -12.86
CA SER A 563 -8.63 -17.96 -12.33
C SER A 563 -9.64 -18.58 -13.32
N THR A 564 -9.75 -18.05 -14.55
CA THR A 564 -10.67 -18.51 -15.60
C THR A 564 -10.09 -19.57 -16.54
N THR A 565 -8.76 -19.75 -16.57
CA THR A 565 -8.10 -20.77 -17.40
C THR A 565 -7.87 -22.08 -16.64
N THR A 566 -7.71 -23.18 -17.39
CA THR A 566 -7.27 -24.50 -16.94
C THR A 566 -5.92 -24.47 -16.22
N PHE A 567 -5.03 -23.52 -16.55
CA PHE A 567 -3.70 -23.37 -15.96
C PHE A 567 -3.53 -22.02 -15.24
N PRO A 568 -4.24 -21.78 -14.11
CA PRO A 568 -4.43 -20.44 -13.54
C PRO A 568 -3.25 -19.91 -12.70
N CYS A 569 -2.23 -20.73 -12.42
CA CYS A 569 -1.08 -20.32 -11.61
C CYS A 569 -0.05 -19.53 -12.44
N ARG A 570 0.53 -18.47 -11.85
CA ARG A 570 1.62 -17.66 -12.44
C ARG A 570 3.02 -18.20 -12.21
N PHE A 571 3.19 -19.05 -11.19
CA PHE A 571 4.46 -19.66 -10.80
C PHE A 571 4.71 -21.01 -11.50
N CYS A 572 3.67 -21.82 -11.71
CA CYS A 572 3.79 -23.18 -12.28
C CYS A 572 2.64 -23.57 -13.22
N TYR A 573 2.76 -24.74 -13.85
CA TYR A 573 1.74 -25.35 -14.70
C TYR A 573 0.76 -26.26 -13.92
N TYR A 574 0.27 -25.77 -12.77
CA TYR A 574 -0.85 -26.40 -12.08
C TYR A 574 -2.09 -26.43 -12.97
N GLN A 575 -2.59 -27.64 -13.25
CA GLN A 575 -3.86 -27.86 -13.93
C GLN A 575 -4.98 -27.95 -12.90
N LYS A 576 -5.97 -27.07 -13.01
CA LYS A 576 -7.14 -27.05 -12.12
C LYS A 576 -7.99 -28.32 -12.29
N PRO A 577 -8.32 -29.07 -11.22
CA PRO A 577 -9.22 -30.23 -11.28
C PRO A 577 -10.61 -29.90 -11.82
N TYR A 578 -11.25 -30.90 -12.44
CA TYR A 578 -12.66 -30.80 -12.83
C TYR A 578 -13.56 -31.10 -11.62
N VAL A 579 -14.49 -30.20 -11.33
CA VAL A 579 -15.26 -30.13 -10.08
C VAL A 579 -16.43 -31.14 -10.06
N LYS A 580 -16.13 -32.44 -10.16
CA LYS A 580 -17.13 -33.53 -10.19
C LYS A 580 -17.18 -34.41 -8.93
N SER A 581 -16.21 -34.27 -8.04
CA SER A 581 -16.14 -34.97 -6.75
C SER A 581 -15.63 -33.98 -5.69
N PRO A 582 -16.26 -33.87 -4.50
CA PRO A 582 -15.70 -33.09 -3.41
C PRO A 582 -14.48 -33.77 -2.77
N GLY A 583 -13.40 -33.00 -2.58
CA GLY A 583 -12.18 -33.41 -1.88
C GLY A 583 -11.45 -34.66 -2.42
N ASN A 584 -10.55 -35.22 -1.58
CA ASN A 584 -9.61 -36.29 -1.92
C ASN A 584 -8.62 -35.91 -3.03
N TYR A 585 -8.13 -34.66 -2.98
CA TYR A 585 -7.13 -34.10 -3.88
C TYR A 585 -5.72 -33.98 -3.27
N GLY A 586 -5.47 -34.43 -2.03
CA GLY A 586 -4.18 -34.31 -1.33
C GLY A 586 -2.90 -34.52 -2.18
N ASP A 587 -2.81 -35.66 -2.90
CA ASP A 587 -1.68 -35.99 -3.79
C ASP A 587 -1.49 -35.02 -4.98
N LEU A 588 -2.55 -34.28 -5.36
CA LEU A 588 -2.51 -33.24 -6.39
C LEU A 588 -2.24 -31.86 -5.79
N LEU A 589 -2.74 -31.57 -4.59
CA LEU A 589 -2.57 -30.29 -3.93
C LEU A 589 -1.11 -30.06 -3.52
N ASN A 590 -0.51 -31.03 -2.84
CA ASN A 590 0.83 -30.93 -2.27
C ASN A 590 1.95 -31.27 -3.29
N LYS A 591 1.58 -31.53 -4.54
CA LYS A 591 2.53 -31.84 -5.63
C LYS A 591 3.28 -30.59 -6.10
N ARG A 592 4.60 -30.70 -6.26
CA ARG A 592 5.40 -29.73 -7.02
C ARG A 592 5.12 -29.90 -8.52
N TYR A 593 4.64 -28.85 -9.17
CA TYR A 593 4.38 -28.79 -10.61
C TYR A 593 5.52 -28.09 -11.36
N SER A 594 5.70 -28.41 -12.64
CA SER A 594 6.66 -27.75 -13.53
C SER A 594 6.55 -26.21 -13.45
N GLU A 595 7.65 -25.52 -13.18
CA GLU A 595 7.67 -24.06 -13.08
C GLU A 595 7.41 -23.38 -14.44
N ARG A 596 6.73 -22.23 -14.41
CA ARG A 596 6.83 -21.24 -15.49
C ARG A 596 8.19 -20.57 -15.36
N THR A 597 8.82 -20.23 -16.48
CA THR A 597 10.09 -19.49 -16.49
C THR A 597 9.92 -18.18 -17.26
N ARG A 598 10.78 -17.18 -17.01
CA ARG A 598 10.87 -15.98 -17.85
C ARG A 598 10.90 -16.30 -19.35
N ASN A 599 11.62 -17.36 -19.74
CA ASN A 599 11.70 -17.78 -21.15
C ASN A 599 10.33 -18.17 -21.72
N HIS A 600 9.48 -18.85 -20.95
CA HIS A 600 8.12 -19.20 -21.40
C HIS A 600 7.26 -17.96 -21.60
N TYR A 601 7.39 -16.93 -20.75
CA TYR A 601 6.72 -15.63 -20.96
C TYR A 601 7.26 -14.90 -22.20
N CYS A 602 8.58 -14.90 -22.42
CA CYS A 602 9.18 -14.33 -23.63
C CYS A 602 8.73 -15.06 -24.91
N MET A 603 8.71 -16.39 -24.93
CA MET A 603 8.20 -17.19 -26.05
C MET A 603 6.71 -16.92 -26.30
N ALA A 604 5.89 -16.84 -25.24
CA ALA A 604 4.49 -16.45 -25.36
C ALA A 604 4.34 -15.05 -26.00
N ALA A 605 5.20 -14.09 -25.69
CA ALA A 605 5.16 -12.72 -26.21
C ALA A 605 5.64 -12.57 -27.67
N GLN A 606 6.27 -13.59 -28.27
CA GLN A 606 6.69 -13.55 -29.68
C GLN A 606 5.51 -13.42 -30.67
N THR A 607 4.30 -13.81 -30.27
CA THR A 607 3.09 -13.71 -31.09
C THR A 607 1.98 -12.99 -30.33
N SER A 608 1.39 -11.94 -30.92
CA SER A 608 0.29 -11.18 -30.31
C SER A 608 -0.90 -12.06 -29.90
N ASN A 609 -1.22 -13.05 -30.75
CA ASN A 609 -2.27 -14.05 -30.55
C ASN A 609 -1.86 -15.23 -29.65
N ARG A 610 -0.65 -15.21 -29.06
CA ARG A 610 -0.11 -16.23 -28.15
C ARG A 610 -0.16 -17.65 -28.72
N THR A 611 0.14 -17.79 -30.01
CA THR A 611 0.11 -19.07 -30.74
C THR A 611 1.43 -19.85 -30.69
N THR A 612 2.50 -19.26 -30.16
CA THR A 612 3.80 -19.93 -29.95
C THR A 612 3.62 -21.21 -29.14
N LEU A 613 4.20 -22.32 -29.60
CA LEU A 613 4.27 -23.57 -28.82
C LEU A 613 5.26 -23.40 -27.65
N ILE A 614 4.92 -23.96 -26.50
CA ILE A 614 5.77 -23.93 -25.30
C ILE A 614 5.94 -25.35 -24.77
N ASN A 615 7.19 -25.81 -24.73
CA ASN A 615 7.59 -26.96 -23.93
C ASN A 615 7.57 -26.57 -22.45
N CYS A 616 6.66 -27.18 -21.69
CA CYS A 616 6.36 -26.85 -20.30
C CYS A 616 6.46 -28.06 -19.35
N GLY A 617 7.08 -29.16 -19.81
CA GLY A 617 7.13 -30.42 -19.06
C GLY A 617 5.77 -31.14 -18.97
N LEU A 618 4.84 -30.81 -19.86
CA LEU A 618 3.62 -31.59 -20.13
C LEU A 618 3.90 -32.63 -21.24
N GLU A 619 3.01 -33.61 -21.42
CA GLU A 619 3.15 -34.73 -22.37
C GLU A 619 3.41 -34.31 -23.83
N ARG A 620 3.03 -33.07 -24.19
CA ARG A 620 3.27 -32.45 -25.49
C ARG A 620 3.41 -30.94 -25.33
N GLU A 621 4.07 -30.31 -26.29
CA GLU A 621 4.04 -28.85 -26.40
C GLU A 621 2.61 -28.36 -26.71
N LEU A 622 2.25 -27.21 -26.14
CA LEU A 622 0.93 -26.60 -26.31
C LEU A 622 1.08 -25.12 -26.71
N PRO A 623 0.16 -24.56 -27.52
CA PRO A 623 0.12 -23.13 -27.79
C PRO A 623 -0.04 -22.33 -26.50
N ALA A 624 0.69 -21.22 -26.37
CA ALA A 624 0.71 -20.41 -25.15
C ALA A 624 -0.71 -19.98 -24.68
N LYS A 625 -1.60 -19.62 -25.60
CA LYS A 625 -3.01 -19.33 -25.33
C LYS A 625 -3.76 -20.45 -24.58
N ASP A 626 -3.47 -21.71 -24.90
CA ASP A 626 -4.19 -22.88 -24.39
C ASP A 626 -3.70 -23.27 -22.98
N ILE A 627 -2.48 -22.83 -22.61
CA ILE A 627 -1.89 -22.91 -21.25
C ILE A 627 -1.93 -21.57 -20.49
N GLY A 628 -2.87 -20.70 -20.88
CA GLY A 628 -3.33 -19.55 -20.09
C GLY A 628 -2.75 -18.18 -20.44
N TYR A 629 -1.78 -18.09 -21.38
CA TYR A 629 -1.18 -16.81 -21.77
C TYR A 629 -2.11 -15.96 -22.64
N LYS A 630 -2.18 -14.65 -22.38
CA LYS A 630 -2.99 -13.69 -23.16
C LYS A 630 -2.28 -12.33 -23.24
N ASN A 631 -2.38 -11.66 -24.38
CA ASN A 631 -1.94 -10.27 -24.46
C ASN A 631 -2.84 -9.36 -23.60
N LYS A 632 -2.20 -8.64 -22.69
CA LYS A 632 -2.77 -7.74 -21.69
C LYS A 632 -2.13 -6.33 -21.74
N GLY A 633 -1.26 -6.04 -22.70
CA GLY A 633 -0.48 -4.79 -22.79
C GLY A 633 0.82 -4.79 -21.96
N ALA A 634 0.93 -5.67 -20.97
CA ALA A 634 2.04 -5.66 -20.00
C ALA A 634 3.39 -6.23 -20.48
N ASP A 635 3.50 -6.72 -21.73
CA ASP A 635 4.73 -7.34 -22.28
C ASP A 635 5.97 -6.42 -22.21
N GLY A 636 5.79 -5.10 -22.06
CA GLY A 636 6.86 -4.15 -21.82
C GLY A 636 7.77 -4.51 -20.63
N LEU A 637 7.21 -5.11 -19.57
CA LEU A 637 7.96 -5.58 -18.40
C LEU A 637 8.98 -6.67 -18.73
N LEU A 638 8.75 -7.47 -19.78
CA LEU A 638 9.67 -8.53 -20.22
C LEU A 638 11.01 -7.99 -20.75
N LYS A 639 11.10 -6.68 -21.00
CA LYS A 639 12.34 -6.01 -21.41
C LYS A 639 13.27 -5.69 -20.23
N LEU A 640 12.76 -5.63 -19.00
CA LEU A 640 13.53 -5.31 -17.79
C LEU A 640 14.39 -6.51 -17.36
N GLN A 641 15.71 -6.38 -17.39
CA GLN A 641 16.64 -7.45 -17.01
C GLN A 641 16.42 -7.93 -15.57
N SER A 642 15.96 -7.06 -14.67
CA SER A 642 15.68 -7.38 -13.28
C SER A 642 14.39 -8.17 -13.03
N PHE A 643 13.43 -8.21 -13.97
CA PHE A 643 12.07 -8.76 -13.73
C PHE A 643 11.84 -10.15 -14.36
N ASP A 644 11.49 -11.14 -13.54
CA ASP A 644 10.96 -12.45 -13.96
C ASP A 644 9.47 -12.58 -13.57
N PRO A 645 8.52 -12.65 -14.53
CA PRO A 645 7.09 -12.77 -14.22
C PRO A 645 6.71 -14.02 -13.42
N SER A 646 7.51 -15.08 -13.44
CA SER A 646 7.28 -16.29 -12.62
C SER A 646 7.78 -16.15 -11.18
N LYS A 647 8.57 -15.12 -10.84
CA LYS A 647 9.25 -15.00 -9.53
C LYS A 647 9.14 -13.63 -8.86
N ASP A 648 8.77 -12.58 -9.60
CA ASP A 648 8.77 -11.18 -9.15
C ASP A 648 7.38 -10.53 -9.07
N ALA A 649 6.34 -11.35 -9.12
CA ALA A 649 4.96 -11.03 -8.77
C ALA A 649 4.52 -11.91 -7.58
N PRO A 650 4.96 -11.60 -6.34
CA PRO A 650 4.93 -12.54 -5.22
C PRO A 650 3.52 -12.91 -4.74
N VAL A 651 3.40 -13.91 -3.88
CA VAL A 651 2.14 -14.38 -3.28
C VAL A 651 1.62 -13.33 -2.30
N GLU A 652 0.64 -12.55 -2.75
CA GLU A 652 0.02 -11.49 -1.94
C GLU A 652 -0.90 -12.11 -0.86
N ILE A 653 -0.55 -11.88 0.42
CA ILE A 653 -1.16 -12.57 1.57
C ILE A 653 -2.52 -11.99 1.97
N LEU A 654 -2.76 -10.69 1.79
CA LEU A 654 -4.03 -10.05 2.14
C LEU A 654 -5.17 -10.60 1.26
N HIS A 655 -4.93 -10.77 -0.03
CA HIS A 655 -5.86 -11.35 -0.97
C HIS A 655 -5.88 -12.87 -0.96
N SER A 656 -4.76 -13.56 -0.70
CA SER A 656 -4.71 -15.04 -0.74
C SER A 656 -5.18 -15.69 0.56
N ILE A 657 -4.76 -15.15 1.71
CA ILE A 657 -5.08 -15.71 3.04
C ILE A 657 -6.32 -15.03 3.62
N LEU A 658 -6.30 -13.71 3.83
CA LEU A 658 -7.34 -13.01 4.59
C LEU A 658 -8.65 -12.86 3.81
N LEU A 659 -8.62 -12.14 2.69
CA LEU A 659 -9.73 -12.01 1.74
C LEU A 659 -9.85 -13.25 0.81
N GLY A 660 -9.16 -14.34 1.17
CA GLY A 660 -9.18 -15.64 0.51
C GLY A 660 -9.68 -16.71 1.46
N ILE A 661 -8.78 -17.58 1.94
CA ILE A 661 -9.12 -18.76 2.75
C ILE A 661 -9.85 -18.39 4.04
N ALA A 662 -9.36 -17.40 4.81
CA ALA A 662 -9.99 -16.96 6.05
C ALA A 662 -11.42 -16.46 5.80
N LYS A 663 -11.61 -15.64 4.76
CA LYS A 663 -12.93 -15.25 4.29
C LYS A 663 -13.80 -16.47 3.95
N TYR A 664 -13.33 -17.42 3.15
CA TYR A 664 -14.11 -18.60 2.77
C TYR A 664 -14.58 -19.43 3.99
N LEU A 665 -13.70 -19.67 4.96
CA LEU A 665 -14.04 -20.43 6.17
C LEU A 665 -14.99 -19.66 7.09
N VAL A 666 -14.77 -18.36 7.31
CA VAL A 666 -15.65 -17.50 8.12
C VAL A 666 -17.02 -17.33 7.46
N GLU A 667 -17.05 -17.15 6.13
CA GLU A 667 -18.30 -17.09 5.37
C GLU A 667 -19.13 -18.36 5.57
N HIS A 668 -18.49 -19.53 5.47
CA HIS A 668 -19.15 -20.81 5.61
C HIS A 668 -19.60 -21.07 7.07
N LEU A 669 -18.71 -20.86 8.04
CA LEU A 669 -19.01 -20.99 9.48
C LEU A 669 -20.27 -20.19 9.84
N VAL A 670 -20.33 -18.91 9.45
CA VAL A 670 -21.47 -18.02 9.74
C VAL A 670 -22.72 -18.41 8.95
N LYS A 671 -22.63 -18.70 7.65
CA LYS A 671 -23.81 -18.93 6.78
C LYS A 671 -24.41 -20.33 6.90
N HIS A 672 -23.64 -21.34 7.31
CA HIS A 672 -24.05 -22.74 7.29
C HIS A 672 -24.03 -23.41 8.66
N LEU A 673 -22.92 -23.35 9.39
CA LEU A 673 -22.73 -24.11 10.64
C LEU A 673 -23.30 -23.41 11.89
N LEU A 674 -23.31 -22.08 11.88
CA LEU A 674 -23.86 -21.22 12.95
C LEU A 674 -25.28 -20.71 12.64
N LYS A 675 -26.02 -21.35 11.73
CA LYS A 675 -27.43 -21.03 11.42
C LYS A 675 -28.36 -21.07 12.64
N GLN A 676 -27.99 -21.83 13.68
CA GLN A 676 -28.72 -21.86 14.94
C GLN A 676 -28.30 -20.69 15.83
N ASP A 677 -29.26 -19.85 16.26
CA ASP A 677 -28.98 -18.68 17.10
C ASP A 677 -28.31 -19.03 18.43
N SER A 678 -28.54 -20.23 18.98
CA SER A 678 -27.82 -20.73 20.15
C SER A 678 -26.31 -20.90 19.91
N ARG A 679 -25.91 -21.38 18.72
CA ARG A 679 -24.50 -21.53 18.32
C ARG A 679 -23.88 -20.17 17.96
N MET A 680 -24.61 -19.33 17.21
CA MET A 680 -24.18 -17.97 16.89
C MET A 680 -23.94 -17.15 18.17
N LYS A 681 -24.85 -17.23 19.14
CA LYS A 681 -24.71 -16.54 20.43
C LYS A 681 -23.55 -17.11 21.25
N ARG A 682 -23.36 -18.43 21.33
CA ARG A 682 -22.20 -19.04 22.02
C ARG A 682 -20.88 -18.48 21.52
N LEU A 683 -20.71 -18.32 20.20
CA LEU A 683 -19.48 -17.76 19.63
C LEU A 683 -19.38 -16.24 19.86
N GLY A 684 -20.48 -15.49 19.71
CA GLY A 684 -20.53 -14.04 20.01
C GLY A 684 -20.17 -13.72 21.45
N ASP A 685 -20.89 -14.33 22.41
CA ASP A 685 -20.66 -14.21 23.85
C ASP A 685 -19.22 -14.61 24.27
N ALA A 686 -18.51 -15.39 23.46
CA ALA A 686 -17.12 -15.80 23.71
C ALA A 686 -16.10 -14.83 23.07
N LEU A 687 -16.38 -14.34 21.86
CA LEU A 687 -15.59 -13.27 21.23
C LEU A 687 -15.65 -11.97 22.03
N ASP A 688 -16.81 -11.58 22.56
CA ASP A 688 -16.96 -10.36 23.37
C ASP A 688 -16.19 -10.43 24.70
N LYS A 689 -16.12 -11.62 25.33
CA LYS A 689 -15.24 -11.85 26.50
C LYS A 689 -13.77 -11.70 26.11
N HIS A 690 -13.36 -12.31 25.01
CA HIS A 690 -11.98 -12.26 24.52
C HIS A 690 -11.59 -10.86 24.01
N ALA A 691 -12.56 -10.06 23.55
CA ALA A 691 -12.36 -8.67 23.13
C ALA A 691 -12.01 -7.68 24.26
N ASN A 692 -11.94 -8.16 25.51
CA ASN A 692 -11.37 -7.44 26.66
C ASN A 692 -9.95 -7.93 27.03
N GLY A 693 -9.42 -8.93 26.32
CA GLY A 693 -8.07 -9.46 26.50
C GLY A 693 -6.99 -8.47 26.06
N ARG A 694 -5.83 -8.53 26.73
CA ARG A 694 -4.66 -7.64 26.50
C ARG A 694 -3.53 -8.31 25.70
N GLY A 695 -3.74 -9.54 25.23
CA GLY A 695 -2.83 -10.25 24.32
C GLY A 695 -2.83 -9.72 22.89
N PHE A 696 -3.80 -8.87 22.52
CA PHE A 696 -3.90 -8.19 21.22
C PHE A 696 -4.16 -6.70 21.42
N SER A 697 -3.62 -5.82 20.57
CA SER A 697 -4.01 -4.40 20.55
C SER A 697 -5.29 -4.12 19.76
N ARG A 698 -5.65 -5.01 18.83
CA ARG A 698 -6.81 -4.86 17.94
C ARG A 698 -7.78 -6.03 18.12
N ASN A 699 -8.77 -5.81 18.97
CA ASN A 699 -9.80 -6.80 19.25
C ASN A 699 -10.94 -6.72 18.22
N PHE A 700 -11.50 -7.87 17.84
CA PHE A 700 -12.63 -7.95 16.92
C PHE A 700 -13.92 -7.43 17.60
N ARG A 701 -14.61 -6.48 16.97
CA ARG A 701 -15.79 -5.78 17.52
C ARG A 701 -16.99 -5.69 16.57
N ARG A 702 -17.01 -6.50 15.49
CA ARG A 702 -18.07 -6.49 14.48
C ARG A 702 -19.02 -7.67 14.70
N ASN A 703 -20.33 -7.49 14.50
CA ASN A 703 -21.25 -8.63 14.56
C ASN A 703 -20.93 -9.62 13.43
N LEU A 704 -20.75 -10.90 13.78
CA LEU A 704 -20.43 -12.00 12.84
C LEU A 704 -21.41 -12.09 11.66
N ARG A 705 -22.69 -11.73 11.85
CA ARG A 705 -23.71 -11.71 10.80
C ARG A 705 -23.36 -10.76 9.64
N HIS A 706 -22.53 -9.73 9.86
CA HIS A 706 -22.08 -8.79 8.83
C HIS A 706 -20.81 -9.23 8.09
N GLN A 707 -20.45 -10.52 8.08
CA GLN A 707 -19.20 -11.03 7.46
C GLN A 707 -18.93 -10.53 6.02
N GLY A 708 -19.97 -10.20 5.25
CA GLY A 708 -19.85 -9.69 3.89
C GLY A 708 -19.16 -8.32 3.81
N SER A 709 -19.19 -7.52 4.88
CA SER A 709 -18.55 -6.20 4.98
C SER A 709 -17.18 -6.20 5.66
N PHE A 710 -16.64 -7.39 5.99
CA PHE A 710 -15.36 -7.52 6.68
C PHE A 710 -14.17 -7.14 5.79
N LEU A 711 -13.22 -6.44 6.39
CA LEU A 711 -11.98 -5.98 5.79
C LEU A 711 -10.82 -6.89 6.22
N GLY A 712 -9.65 -6.77 5.56
CA GLY A 712 -8.46 -7.57 5.87
C GLY A 712 -8.11 -7.60 7.36
N ARG A 713 -8.14 -6.43 8.03
CA ARG A 713 -7.90 -6.30 9.48
C ARG A 713 -8.87 -7.09 10.36
N ASP A 714 -10.13 -7.26 9.93
CA ASP A 714 -11.13 -8.00 10.70
C ASP A 714 -10.82 -9.50 10.62
N PHE A 715 -10.36 -9.97 9.45
CA PHE A 715 -9.82 -11.33 9.29
C PHE A 715 -8.46 -11.52 10.00
N LYS A 716 -7.57 -10.50 10.05
CA LYS A 716 -6.31 -10.55 10.84
C LYS A 716 -6.61 -10.82 12.33
N ALA A 717 -7.70 -10.27 12.88
CA ALA A 717 -8.14 -10.60 14.23
C ALA A 717 -8.78 -12.00 14.32
N LEU A 718 -9.70 -12.34 13.41
CA LEU A 718 -10.42 -13.62 13.46
C LEU A 718 -9.52 -14.85 13.29
N THR A 719 -8.46 -14.82 12.47
CA THR A 719 -7.56 -15.98 12.31
C THR A 719 -6.72 -16.27 13.55
N GLN A 720 -6.48 -15.27 14.41
CA GLN A 720 -5.74 -15.43 15.66
C GLN A 720 -6.65 -15.88 16.84
N VAL A 721 -7.96 -15.68 16.74
CA VAL A 721 -8.91 -15.86 17.86
C VAL A 721 -9.89 -17.02 17.64
N LEU A 722 -10.46 -17.18 16.44
CA LEU A 722 -11.44 -18.23 16.16
C LEU A 722 -10.96 -19.65 16.47
N PRO A 723 -9.73 -20.08 16.09
CA PRO A 723 -9.33 -21.48 16.30
C PRO A 723 -9.31 -21.84 17.78
N PHE A 724 -8.83 -20.90 18.59
CA PHE A 724 -8.72 -21.00 20.03
C PHE A 724 -10.10 -20.98 20.74
N VAL A 725 -10.97 -20.03 20.37
CA VAL A 725 -12.31 -19.89 20.97
C VAL A 725 -13.20 -21.07 20.60
N ILE A 726 -13.12 -21.58 19.36
CA ILE A 726 -13.93 -22.73 18.94
C ILE A 726 -13.53 -24.00 19.71
N SER A 727 -12.24 -24.29 19.87
CA SER A 727 -11.78 -25.43 20.69
C SER A 727 -12.20 -25.33 22.17
N LYS A 728 -12.37 -24.12 22.70
CA LYS A 728 -12.89 -23.90 24.07
C LYS A 728 -14.39 -24.17 24.18
N GLU A 729 -15.19 -23.61 23.28
CA GLU A 729 -16.65 -23.50 23.46
C GLU A 729 -17.46 -24.61 22.75
N PHE A 730 -16.92 -25.27 21.72
CA PHE A 730 -17.64 -26.21 20.84
C PHE A 730 -17.23 -27.69 21.05
N THR A 731 -17.20 -28.11 22.31
CA THR A 731 -16.72 -29.44 22.74
C THR A 731 -17.78 -30.54 22.76
N ARG A 732 -19.06 -30.23 22.53
CA ARG A 732 -20.18 -31.17 22.69
C ARG A 732 -20.33 -32.11 21.49
N TYR A 733 -20.92 -33.30 21.66
CA TYR A 733 -21.15 -34.22 20.55
C TYR A 733 -21.86 -33.55 19.36
N GLU A 734 -22.89 -32.75 19.63
CA GLU A 734 -23.64 -31.96 18.64
C GLU A 734 -22.78 -30.99 17.81
N ASP A 735 -21.66 -30.47 18.33
CA ASP A 735 -20.81 -29.47 17.66
C ASP A 735 -19.75 -30.10 16.72
N ALA A 736 -19.94 -31.34 16.26
CA ALA A 736 -18.95 -32.09 15.47
C ALA A 736 -18.57 -31.41 14.14
N ASP A 737 -19.55 -30.77 13.50
CA ASP A 737 -19.38 -29.97 12.28
C ASP A 737 -18.53 -28.70 12.52
N VAL A 738 -18.76 -28.03 13.64
CA VAL A 738 -17.97 -26.85 14.04
C VAL A 738 -16.53 -27.24 14.43
N ARG A 739 -16.32 -28.41 15.04
CA ARG A 739 -14.95 -28.94 15.27
C ARG A 739 -14.24 -29.36 13.99
N LEU A 740 -14.97 -29.88 13.00
CA LEU A 740 -14.39 -30.29 11.72
C LEU A 740 -13.80 -29.09 10.97
N ILE A 741 -14.56 -27.99 10.82
CA ILE A 741 -14.01 -26.76 10.23
C ILE A 741 -12.89 -26.14 11.10
N ASN A 742 -12.89 -26.40 12.42
CA ASN A 742 -11.85 -25.87 13.29
C ASN A 742 -10.45 -26.40 12.96
N ARG A 743 -10.32 -27.61 12.39
CA ARG A 743 -9.02 -28.11 11.88
C ARG A 743 -8.42 -27.17 10.85
N SER A 744 -9.23 -26.73 9.88
CA SER A 744 -8.84 -25.75 8.87
C SER A 744 -8.49 -24.40 9.50
N PHE A 745 -9.25 -23.95 10.51
CA PHE A 745 -8.92 -22.73 11.26
C PHE A 745 -7.60 -22.84 12.04
N ILE A 746 -7.30 -23.97 12.69
CA ILE A 746 -6.06 -24.21 13.43
C ILE A 746 -4.85 -24.14 12.49
N LYS A 747 -4.88 -24.87 11.36
CA LYS A 747 -3.78 -24.82 10.38
C LYS A 747 -3.63 -23.45 9.72
N LEU A 748 -4.75 -22.76 9.47
CA LEU A 748 -4.75 -21.36 8.99
C LEU A 748 -4.17 -20.40 10.03
N GLY A 749 -4.44 -20.62 11.32
CA GLY A 749 -3.87 -19.85 12.44
C GLY A 749 -2.35 -20.05 12.56
N VAL A 750 -1.88 -21.29 12.45
CA VAL A 750 -0.44 -21.62 12.40
C VAL A 750 0.25 -20.93 11.22
N LEU A 751 -0.29 -21.07 10.00
CA LEU A 751 0.28 -20.41 8.82
C LEU A 751 0.23 -18.88 8.97
N SER A 752 -0.86 -18.32 9.49
CA SER A 752 -0.97 -16.87 9.77
C SER A 752 0.07 -16.41 10.78
N SER A 753 0.32 -17.19 11.84
CA SER A 753 1.34 -16.91 12.84
C SER A 753 2.76 -16.91 12.25
N LEU A 754 3.01 -17.67 11.18
CA LEU A 754 4.29 -17.66 10.48
C LEU A 754 4.39 -16.46 9.53
N VAL A 755 3.41 -16.22 8.66
CA VAL A 755 3.57 -15.28 7.54
C VAL A 755 3.35 -13.80 7.90
N PHE A 756 2.57 -13.48 8.93
CA PHE A 756 2.37 -12.10 9.40
C PHE A 756 3.48 -11.66 10.37
N VAL A 757 4.74 -11.94 10.02
CA VAL A 757 5.93 -11.50 10.76
C VAL A 757 6.75 -10.49 9.97
N ARG A 758 7.31 -9.52 10.68
CA ARG A 758 8.21 -8.50 10.09
C ARG A 758 9.63 -9.03 9.91
N SER A 759 10.09 -9.90 10.80
CA SER A 759 11.46 -10.42 10.80
C SER A 759 11.52 -11.85 11.35
N VAL A 760 12.49 -12.61 10.86
CA VAL A 760 12.84 -13.94 11.38
C VAL A 760 14.26 -13.88 11.93
N HIS A 761 14.45 -14.47 13.11
CA HIS A 761 15.74 -14.56 13.80
C HIS A 761 16.01 -16.01 14.13
N GLY A 762 17.22 -16.48 13.81
CA GLY A 762 17.57 -17.90 13.85
C GLY A 762 17.09 -18.66 12.61
N ASN A 763 17.85 -19.68 12.23
CA ASN A 763 17.46 -20.84 11.42
C ASN A 763 16.46 -20.59 10.26
N ILE A 764 16.74 -19.60 9.40
CA ILE A 764 15.88 -19.22 8.24
C ILE A 764 15.43 -20.43 7.41
N ARG A 765 16.32 -21.43 7.24
CA ARG A 765 16.01 -22.66 6.50
C ARG A 765 14.87 -23.45 7.17
N GLU A 766 14.97 -23.71 8.46
CA GLU A 766 13.96 -24.42 9.24
C GLU A 766 12.65 -23.63 9.27
N TYR A 767 12.71 -22.29 9.32
CA TYR A 767 11.52 -21.44 9.18
C TYR A 767 10.83 -21.60 7.81
N ILE A 768 11.59 -21.63 6.72
CA ILE A 768 11.04 -21.83 5.36
C ILE A 768 10.45 -23.24 5.21
N GLU A 769 11.13 -24.26 5.73
CA GLU A 769 10.62 -25.65 5.78
C GLU A 769 9.36 -25.74 6.66
N CYS A 770 9.29 -24.98 7.76
CA CYS A 770 8.12 -24.87 8.63
C CYS A 770 6.93 -24.19 7.93
N VAL A 771 7.17 -23.14 7.13
CA VAL A 771 6.12 -22.52 6.29
C VAL A 771 5.61 -23.49 5.24
N ASP A 772 6.48 -24.27 4.58
CA ASP A 772 6.04 -25.25 3.57
C ASP A 772 5.17 -26.35 4.20
N MET A 773 5.57 -26.88 5.36
CA MET A 773 4.75 -27.82 6.13
C MET A 773 3.41 -27.19 6.55
N ALA A 774 3.39 -25.95 7.05
CA ALA A 774 2.16 -25.27 7.46
C ALA A 774 1.19 -25.00 6.29
N VAL A 775 1.71 -24.81 5.06
CA VAL A 775 0.87 -24.72 3.86
C VAL A 775 0.30 -26.09 3.49
N GLN A 776 1.11 -27.15 3.47
CA GLN A 776 0.67 -28.52 3.14
C GLN A 776 -0.36 -29.05 4.15
N ASP A 777 -0.16 -28.75 5.44
CA ASP A 777 -1.11 -29.01 6.52
C ASP A 777 -2.45 -28.31 6.27
N LEU A 778 -2.42 -27.04 5.86
CA LEU A 778 -3.63 -26.26 5.59
C LEU A 778 -4.37 -26.78 4.36
N THR A 779 -3.70 -27.05 3.24
CA THR A 779 -4.36 -27.59 2.04
C THR A 779 -4.92 -28.98 2.27
N THR A 780 -4.24 -29.82 3.05
CA THR A 780 -4.76 -31.12 3.50
C THR A 780 -5.99 -30.96 4.39
N ALA A 781 -5.95 -30.07 5.39
CA ALA A 781 -7.10 -29.82 6.28
C ALA A 781 -8.32 -29.20 5.56
N LEU A 782 -8.10 -28.45 4.47
CA LEU A 782 -9.16 -27.96 3.59
C LEU A 782 -9.73 -29.07 2.70
N ASP A 783 -8.89 -30.01 2.23
CA ASP A 783 -9.32 -31.15 1.41
C ASP A 783 -10.10 -32.20 2.24
N GLU A 784 -9.67 -32.45 3.49
CA GLU A 784 -10.44 -33.21 4.48
C GLU A 784 -11.83 -32.59 4.71
N PHE A 785 -11.91 -31.26 4.80
CA PHE A 785 -13.19 -30.56 5.00
C PHE A 785 -14.07 -30.64 3.74
N ASP A 786 -13.52 -30.31 2.57
CA ASP A 786 -14.21 -30.38 1.27
C ASP A 786 -14.73 -31.81 0.97
N ALA A 787 -14.02 -32.86 1.44
CA ALA A 787 -14.43 -34.26 1.31
C ALA A 787 -15.54 -34.68 2.29
N THR A 788 -15.71 -33.98 3.41
CA THR A 788 -16.50 -34.47 4.56
C THR A 788 -17.80 -33.67 4.80
N ASP A 789 -17.91 -32.41 4.37
CA ASP A 789 -19.18 -31.67 4.49
C ASP A 789 -20.22 -32.15 3.45
N ASN A 790 -21.06 -33.08 3.91
CA ASN A 790 -22.18 -33.63 3.16
C ASN A 790 -23.37 -32.65 3.01
N ASN A 791 -23.38 -31.50 3.70
CA ASN A 791 -24.51 -30.56 3.68
C ASN A 791 -24.39 -29.49 2.60
N VAL A 792 -23.16 -29.03 2.32
CA VAL A 792 -22.88 -28.00 1.31
C VAL A 792 -21.58 -28.38 0.60
N SER A 793 -21.64 -28.67 -0.71
CA SER A 793 -20.42 -28.97 -1.49
C SER A 793 -19.47 -27.78 -1.47
N THR A 794 -18.42 -27.91 -0.67
CA THR A 794 -17.31 -26.97 -0.58
C THR A 794 -16.17 -27.41 -1.49
N ASN A 795 -15.34 -26.44 -1.83
CA ASN A 795 -14.24 -26.54 -2.79
C ASN A 795 -13.26 -25.40 -2.44
N PHE A 796 -12.71 -25.44 -1.24
CA PHE A 796 -11.75 -24.46 -0.74
C PHE A 796 -10.32 -24.84 -1.14
N ALA A 797 -9.95 -26.12 -1.06
CA ALA A 797 -8.61 -26.61 -1.33
C ALA A 797 -8.18 -26.40 -2.79
N ILE A 798 -9.07 -26.70 -3.75
CA ILE A 798 -8.80 -26.54 -5.20
C ILE A 798 -8.92 -25.10 -5.74
N ARG A 799 -8.98 -24.09 -4.85
CA ARG A 799 -8.98 -22.67 -5.28
C ARG A 799 -7.57 -22.20 -5.56
N LEU A 800 -7.42 -21.39 -6.61
CA LEU A 800 -6.16 -20.73 -6.96
C LEU A 800 -5.49 -20.06 -5.74
N LYS A 801 -6.26 -19.39 -4.88
CA LYS A 801 -5.75 -18.74 -3.67
C LYS A 801 -5.06 -19.69 -2.68
N ALA A 802 -5.51 -20.94 -2.57
CA ALA A 802 -4.87 -21.95 -1.74
C ALA A 802 -3.64 -22.53 -2.45
N HIS A 803 -3.76 -22.93 -3.72
CA HIS A 803 -2.63 -23.43 -4.49
C HIS A 803 -1.45 -22.44 -4.57
N LEU A 804 -1.71 -21.13 -4.68
CA LEU A 804 -0.66 -20.10 -4.69
C LEU A 804 0.20 -20.10 -3.41
N LEU A 805 -0.32 -20.58 -2.26
CA LEU A 805 0.43 -20.59 -1.01
C LEU A 805 1.65 -21.55 -1.06
N HIS A 806 1.63 -22.58 -1.90
CA HIS A 806 2.80 -23.48 -2.05
C HIS A 806 4.04 -22.79 -2.62
N HIS A 807 3.90 -21.57 -3.14
CA HIS A 807 5.00 -20.72 -3.60
C HIS A 807 5.47 -19.69 -2.56
N LEU A 808 4.85 -19.62 -1.37
CA LEU A 808 5.34 -18.80 -0.26
C LEU A 808 6.78 -19.16 0.18
N PRO A 809 7.18 -20.43 0.32
CA PRO A 809 8.56 -20.78 0.69
C PRO A 809 9.60 -20.17 -0.25
N ASP A 810 9.38 -20.29 -1.57
CA ASP A 810 10.26 -19.73 -2.61
C ASP A 810 10.28 -18.19 -2.57
N ASN A 811 9.13 -17.57 -2.31
CA ASN A 811 8.99 -16.11 -2.25
C ASN A 811 9.68 -15.54 -1.00
N ILE A 812 9.57 -16.23 0.14
CA ILE A 812 10.26 -15.90 1.38
C ILE A 812 11.77 -16.00 1.18
N ALA A 813 12.27 -17.12 0.63
CA ALA A 813 13.68 -17.26 0.28
C ALA A 813 14.16 -16.13 -0.65
N ARG A 814 13.32 -15.72 -1.60
CA ARG A 814 13.64 -14.71 -2.62
C ARG A 814 13.70 -13.28 -2.09
N PHE A 815 12.81 -12.91 -1.17
CA PHE A 815 12.59 -11.50 -0.79
C PHE A 815 12.71 -11.21 0.71
N GLY A 816 12.30 -12.11 1.59
CA GLY A 816 12.08 -11.82 3.02
C GLY A 816 10.66 -12.20 3.49
N PRO A 817 10.28 -11.88 4.73
CA PRO A 817 8.96 -12.21 5.26
C PRO A 817 7.81 -11.56 4.47
N PRO A 818 6.63 -12.21 4.35
CA PRO A 818 5.57 -11.74 3.45
C PRO A 818 5.00 -10.35 3.73
N LEU A 819 5.09 -9.83 4.96
CA LEU A 819 4.75 -8.43 5.28
C LEU A 819 5.55 -7.40 4.46
N HIS A 820 6.72 -7.75 3.91
CA HIS A 820 7.50 -6.82 3.07
C HIS A 820 6.91 -6.65 1.66
N TYR A 821 5.90 -7.45 1.28
CA TYR A 821 5.26 -7.42 -0.04
C TYR A 821 3.72 -7.65 -0.01
N GLU A 822 3.04 -7.40 1.12
CA GLU A 822 1.56 -7.31 1.16
C GLU A 822 1.05 -6.01 0.48
N THR A 823 -0.19 -5.99 -0.01
CA THR A 823 -0.79 -4.81 -0.67
C THR A 823 -1.39 -3.78 0.28
N GLU A 824 -1.54 -4.10 1.58
CA GLU A 824 -2.35 -3.32 2.51
C GLU A 824 -1.97 -1.83 2.56
N LYS A 825 -0.67 -1.51 2.56
CA LYS A 825 -0.20 -0.11 2.65
C LYS A 825 -0.43 0.66 1.33
N GLY A 826 -0.43 -0.03 0.20
CA GLY A 826 -0.84 0.54 -1.11
C GLY A 826 -2.34 0.79 -1.19
N GLU A 827 -3.17 -0.14 -0.70
CA GLU A 827 -4.63 0.05 -0.57
C GLU A 827 -4.97 1.22 0.38
N GLN A 828 -4.17 1.43 1.43
CA GLN A 828 -4.26 2.61 2.29
C GLN A 828 -3.86 3.90 1.53
N PHE A 829 -2.81 3.87 0.69
CA PHE A 829 -2.43 5.00 -0.15
C PHE A 829 -3.52 5.41 -1.15
N ASN A 830 -4.27 4.44 -1.70
CA ASN A 830 -5.39 4.68 -2.60
C ASN A 830 -6.48 5.58 -1.98
N LYS A 831 -6.55 5.73 -0.65
CA LYS A 831 -7.38 6.75 0.00
C LYS A 831 -7.01 8.17 -0.43
N PHE A 832 -5.72 8.52 -0.45
CA PHE A 832 -5.25 9.87 -0.80
C PHE A 832 -5.44 10.17 -2.29
N ILE A 833 -5.33 9.15 -3.15
CA ILE A 833 -5.68 9.28 -4.56
C ILE A 833 -7.17 9.65 -4.70
N ARG A 834 -8.07 9.01 -3.94
CA ARG A 834 -9.51 9.38 -3.92
C ARG A 834 -9.76 10.79 -3.39
N GLU A 835 -9.12 11.16 -2.28
CA GLU A 835 -9.18 12.53 -1.72
C GLU A 835 -8.77 13.58 -2.77
N HIS A 836 -7.85 13.26 -3.68
CA HIS A 836 -7.49 14.14 -4.80
C HIS A 836 -8.40 14.02 -6.03
N ILE A 837 -8.92 12.85 -6.40
CA ILE A 837 -9.88 12.69 -7.52
C ILE A 837 -11.12 13.56 -7.31
N VAL A 838 -11.70 13.52 -6.10
CA VAL A 838 -12.95 14.24 -5.77
C VAL A 838 -12.80 15.75 -5.99
N ASN A 839 -11.62 16.30 -5.69
CA ASN A 839 -11.30 17.73 -5.76
C ASN A 839 -10.78 18.18 -7.14
N THR A 840 -10.91 17.36 -8.19
CA THR A 840 -10.62 17.77 -9.58
C THR A 840 -11.86 18.33 -10.27
N ASN A 841 -11.66 19.24 -11.24
CA ASN A 841 -12.72 19.71 -12.14
C ASN A 841 -13.19 18.64 -13.15
N ARG A 842 -12.68 17.39 -13.04
CA ARG A 842 -13.02 16.20 -13.82
C ARG A 842 -12.68 16.22 -15.32
N HIS A 843 -12.27 17.36 -15.90
CA HIS A 843 -11.84 17.43 -17.30
C HIS A 843 -10.59 16.57 -17.56
N SER A 844 -9.51 16.78 -16.78
CA SER A 844 -8.22 16.07 -16.96
C SER A 844 -7.66 15.47 -15.67
N VAL A 845 -8.50 14.70 -14.96
CA VAL A 845 -8.20 14.05 -13.67
C VAL A 845 -6.78 13.46 -13.56
N SER A 846 -6.29 12.78 -14.60
CA SER A 846 -4.94 12.19 -14.65
C SER A 846 -3.83 13.26 -14.51
N ARG A 847 -3.90 14.33 -15.30
CA ARG A 847 -3.00 15.50 -15.21
C ARG A 847 -3.11 16.19 -13.87
N ASP A 848 -4.34 16.44 -13.43
CA ASP A 848 -4.61 17.32 -12.28
C ASP A 848 -4.11 16.68 -10.98
N ILE A 849 -4.34 15.37 -10.81
CA ILE A 849 -3.79 14.59 -9.68
C ILE A 849 -2.25 14.49 -9.77
N ALA A 850 -1.70 14.23 -10.96
CA ALA A 850 -0.25 14.16 -11.14
C ALA A 850 0.42 15.50 -10.79
N LYS A 851 -0.15 16.64 -11.19
CA LYS A 851 0.31 17.97 -10.74
C LYS A 851 0.25 18.13 -9.22
N VAL A 852 -0.84 17.72 -8.56
CA VAL A 852 -0.97 17.82 -7.09
C VAL A 852 0.10 17.00 -6.35
N PHE A 853 0.32 15.74 -6.74
CA PHE A 853 1.40 14.93 -6.16
C PHE A 853 2.80 15.44 -6.50
N GLY A 854 2.99 16.02 -7.71
CA GLY A 854 4.24 16.66 -8.11
C GLY A 854 4.60 17.86 -7.23
N LYS A 855 3.62 18.76 -7.00
CA LYS A 855 3.74 19.88 -6.06
C LYS A 855 4.06 19.41 -4.65
N GLN A 856 3.34 18.41 -4.12
CA GLN A 856 3.60 17.85 -2.78
C GLN A 856 5.02 17.28 -2.64
N ALA A 857 5.50 16.52 -3.64
CA ALA A 857 6.82 15.91 -3.61
C ALA A 857 7.95 16.95 -3.70
N MET A 858 7.80 17.96 -4.57
CA MET A 858 8.80 19.02 -4.71
C MET A 858 8.86 19.94 -3.48
N LEU A 859 7.72 20.31 -2.89
CA LEU A 859 7.70 21.11 -1.65
C LEU A 859 8.31 20.33 -0.47
N ARG A 860 8.05 19.01 -0.36
CA ARG A 860 8.72 18.14 0.63
C ARG A 860 10.24 18.06 0.39
N HIS A 861 10.67 17.98 -0.88
CA HIS A 861 12.10 17.97 -1.24
C HIS A 861 12.82 19.24 -0.80
N ILE A 862 12.25 20.42 -1.08
CA ILE A 862 12.80 21.70 -0.62
C ILE A 862 12.86 21.76 0.92
N ALA A 863 11.77 21.39 1.59
CA ALA A 863 11.68 21.42 3.06
C ALA A 863 12.73 20.51 3.73
N GLN A 864 12.97 19.32 3.16
CA GLN A 864 14.02 18.37 3.60
C GLN A 864 15.45 18.78 3.20
N GLY A 865 15.66 20.02 2.75
CA GLY A 865 16.99 20.53 2.37
C GLY A 865 17.52 19.94 1.07
N GLY A 866 16.67 19.40 0.21
CA GLY A 866 17.04 18.92 -1.11
C GLY A 866 17.42 20.05 -2.07
N SER A 867 18.32 19.74 -3.01
CA SER A 867 18.80 20.69 -4.02
C SER A 867 18.19 20.43 -5.40
N TRP A 868 18.12 21.46 -6.25
CA TRP A 868 17.58 21.38 -7.61
C TRP A 868 18.40 22.24 -8.58
N THR A 869 18.24 22.01 -9.89
CA THR A 869 18.81 22.90 -10.91
C THR A 869 17.82 24.02 -11.19
N ASN A 870 18.28 25.28 -11.21
CA ASN A 870 17.47 26.45 -11.51
C ASN A 870 17.50 26.81 -13.01
N ASN A 871 16.76 27.86 -13.38
CA ASN A 871 16.61 28.30 -14.78
C ASN A 871 17.93 28.76 -15.43
N ASP A 872 18.91 29.17 -14.64
CA ASP A 872 20.24 29.59 -15.09
C ASP A 872 21.23 28.41 -15.19
N GLY A 873 20.77 27.18 -14.93
CA GLY A 873 21.59 25.96 -14.92
C GLY A 873 22.37 25.73 -13.62
N ASN A 874 22.32 26.66 -12.66
CA ASN A 874 22.99 26.55 -11.37
C ASN A 874 22.23 25.63 -10.40
N ARG A 875 22.89 25.15 -9.34
CA ARG A 875 22.28 24.30 -8.31
C ARG A 875 21.88 25.13 -7.08
N ASP A 876 20.57 25.21 -6.84
CA ASP A 876 19.96 25.92 -5.72
C ASP A 876 19.50 24.95 -4.61
N GLN A 877 19.23 25.50 -3.43
CA GLN A 877 18.75 24.81 -2.22
C GLN A 877 17.89 25.79 -1.39
N ARG A 878 17.24 25.32 -0.30
CA ARG A 878 16.61 26.21 0.70
C ARG A 878 17.64 27.17 1.29
N SER A 879 17.27 28.41 1.59
CA SER A 879 18.18 29.39 2.21
C SER A 879 18.48 29.05 3.69
N ASN A 880 19.49 29.69 4.27
CA ASN A 880 19.90 29.44 5.66
C ASN A 880 18.82 29.85 6.67
N GLU A 881 18.07 30.91 6.38
CA GLU A 881 17.02 31.44 7.25
C GLU A 881 15.80 30.50 7.26
N LEU A 882 15.43 29.98 6.07
CA LEU A 882 14.41 28.94 5.94
C LEU A 882 14.88 27.61 6.54
N ALA A 883 16.18 27.30 6.45
CA ALA A 883 16.76 26.15 7.14
C ALA A 883 16.62 26.30 8.67
N SER A 884 17.09 27.40 9.27
CA SER A 884 16.96 27.66 10.70
C SER A 884 15.51 27.59 11.18
N PHE A 885 14.54 28.16 10.45
CA PHE A 885 13.13 28.06 10.82
C PHE A 885 12.58 26.62 10.80
N ILE A 886 13.01 25.80 9.83
CA ILE A 886 12.65 24.38 9.78
C ILE A 886 13.36 23.58 10.88
N ASP A 887 14.59 23.95 11.21
CA ASP A 887 15.50 23.22 12.10
C ASP A 887 15.29 23.58 13.59
N GLU A 888 14.69 24.74 13.90
CA GLU A 888 14.20 25.12 15.23
C GLU A 888 12.85 24.45 15.57
N GLU A 889 11.92 24.37 14.62
CA GLU A 889 10.57 23.77 14.79
C GLU A 889 10.56 22.24 14.48
N HIS A 890 11.74 21.60 14.43
CA HIS A 890 12.00 20.32 13.77
C HIS A 890 11.45 19.06 14.49
N GLY A 891 10.61 19.22 15.50
CA GLY A 891 9.89 18.11 16.15
C GLY A 891 8.70 17.64 15.32
N ASP A 892 7.68 18.50 15.20
CA ASP A 892 6.34 18.09 14.78
C ASP A 892 5.83 18.81 13.51
N MET A 893 6.12 20.11 13.32
CA MET A 893 5.38 20.96 12.39
C MET A 893 5.48 20.50 10.92
N PHE A 894 6.70 20.45 10.38
CA PHE A 894 6.89 20.18 8.95
C PHE A 894 6.48 18.76 8.51
N PRO A 895 6.76 17.68 9.26
CA PRO A 895 6.18 16.36 9.01
C PRO A 895 4.64 16.39 9.04
N MET A 896 4.02 17.06 10.02
CA MET A 896 2.56 17.14 10.15
C MET A 896 1.90 17.88 8.98
N LEU A 897 2.55 18.92 8.45
CA LEU A 897 2.12 19.63 7.25
C LEU A 897 2.25 18.76 5.99
N PHE A 898 3.42 18.13 5.76
CA PHE A 898 3.71 17.37 4.54
C PHE A 898 3.23 15.90 4.50
N GLY A 899 2.58 15.41 5.56
CA GLY A 899 1.74 14.20 5.46
C GLY A 899 1.55 13.38 6.74
N GLY A 900 2.42 13.54 7.75
CA GLY A 900 2.54 12.65 8.92
C GLY A 900 1.31 12.58 9.84
N PHE A 901 0.40 13.56 9.79
CA PHE A 901 -0.88 13.47 10.52
C PHE A 901 -1.81 12.35 9.99
N ARG A 902 -1.47 11.69 8.88
CA ARG A 902 -2.22 10.58 8.29
C ARG A 902 -1.27 9.48 7.79
N ASP A 903 -0.41 8.98 8.68
CA ASP A 903 0.36 7.76 8.42
C ASP A 903 -0.53 6.52 8.25
N TYR A 904 0.04 5.46 7.66
CA TYR A 904 -0.67 4.19 7.48
C TYR A 904 -0.93 3.52 8.83
N GLN A 905 -2.11 2.92 8.97
CA GLN A 905 -2.46 2.11 10.13
C GLN A 905 -1.60 0.85 10.19
N ASP A 906 -0.90 0.65 11.30
CA ASP A 906 -0.39 -0.66 11.71
C ASP A 906 -1.57 -1.54 12.14
N ASN A 907 -1.82 -2.60 11.37
CA ASN A 907 -2.90 -3.57 11.60
C ASN A 907 -2.36 -4.93 12.08
N ASP A 908 -1.05 -5.02 12.36
CA ASP A 908 -0.30 -6.27 12.53
C ASP A 908 0.13 -6.52 14.00
N ASP A 909 -0.04 -5.52 14.88
CA ASP A 909 0.16 -5.62 16.34
C ASP A 909 1.59 -6.03 16.77
N LEU A 910 2.59 -5.46 16.10
CA LEU A 910 4.01 -5.74 16.33
C LEU A 910 4.64 -4.89 17.47
N SER A 911 3.82 -4.25 18.29
CA SER A 911 4.26 -3.27 19.29
C SER A 911 4.70 -3.92 20.61
N MET A 912 6.02 -4.13 20.75
CA MET A 912 6.70 -4.72 21.92
C MET A 912 6.69 -3.84 23.21
N VAL A 913 5.76 -2.89 23.33
CA VAL A 913 5.58 -2.10 24.56
C VAL A 913 5.03 -2.99 25.68
N LEU A 914 5.59 -2.86 26.89
CA LEU A 914 5.08 -3.59 28.05
C LEU A 914 3.90 -2.84 28.68
N VAL A 915 2.77 -3.52 28.81
CA VAL A 915 1.57 -3.01 29.50
C VAL A 915 1.09 -4.00 30.55
N ASP A 916 0.34 -3.50 31.53
CA ASP A 916 -0.25 -4.30 32.60
C ASP A 916 -1.08 -5.47 32.05
N GLY A 917 -0.93 -6.67 32.60
CA GLY A 917 -1.61 -7.90 32.17
C GLY A 917 -1.12 -8.50 30.84
N ARG A 918 -0.15 -7.90 30.14
CA ARG A 918 0.40 -8.42 28.87
C ARG A 918 1.21 -9.69 29.11
N CYS A 919 0.98 -10.70 28.28
CA CYS A 919 1.73 -11.96 28.30
C CYS A 919 2.84 -11.93 27.22
N GLY A 920 3.91 -12.69 27.41
CA GLY A 920 5.02 -12.74 26.45
C GLY A 920 6.11 -13.74 26.82
N VAL A 921 7.07 -13.89 25.92
CA VAL A 921 8.34 -14.59 26.17
C VAL A 921 9.39 -13.57 26.59
N PHE A 922 10.05 -13.83 27.71
CA PHE A 922 11.08 -12.99 28.27
C PHE A 922 12.42 -13.70 28.30
N SER A 923 13.50 -12.96 28.05
CA SER A 923 14.88 -13.41 28.28
C SER A 923 15.53 -12.63 29.43
N VAL A 924 16.50 -13.25 30.10
CA VAL A 924 17.32 -12.58 31.12
C VAL A 924 18.49 -11.86 30.46
N LYS A 925 18.72 -10.59 30.82
CA LYS A 925 19.87 -9.79 30.36
C LYS A 925 21.17 -10.30 30.98
N CYS A 926 21.97 -11.03 30.22
CA CYS A 926 23.38 -11.25 30.53
C CYS A 926 24.21 -9.98 30.22
N ALA A 927 25.26 -9.72 31.00
CA ALA A 927 26.17 -8.59 30.78
C ALA A 927 27.17 -8.81 29.64
N GLU A 928 27.36 -10.07 29.24
CA GLU A 928 28.14 -10.52 28.09
C GLU A 928 27.23 -11.39 27.22
N ASP A 929 27.38 -11.35 25.88
CA ASP A 929 26.52 -12.12 24.97
C ASP A 929 27.00 -13.59 24.93
N PRO A 930 26.28 -14.54 25.56
CA PRO A 930 26.85 -15.83 25.96
C PRO A 930 26.70 -16.91 24.87
N GLY A 931 26.50 -16.48 23.62
CA GLY A 931 26.00 -17.31 22.52
C GLY A 931 24.50 -17.65 22.64
N PRO A 932 23.90 -18.25 21.60
CA PRO A 932 22.47 -18.58 21.58
C PRO A 932 22.09 -19.67 22.59
N SER A 933 23.04 -20.52 23.01
CA SER A 933 22.81 -21.69 23.88
C SER A 933 22.70 -21.40 25.38
N ASN A 934 22.94 -20.16 25.83
CA ASN A 934 22.99 -19.80 27.26
C ASN A 934 21.95 -18.74 27.69
N LYS A 935 21.10 -18.25 26.78
CA LYS A 935 20.00 -17.33 27.15
C LYS A 935 18.83 -18.11 27.71
N ARG A 936 18.49 -17.91 28.99
CA ARG A 936 17.26 -18.46 29.59
C ARG A 936 16.05 -17.67 29.10
N TYR A 937 15.18 -18.33 28.35
CA TYR A 937 13.86 -17.84 27.98
C TYR A 937 12.79 -18.42 28.92
N PHE A 938 11.74 -17.66 29.20
CA PHE A 938 10.57 -18.13 29.95
C PHE A 938 9.29 -17.39 29.52
N ILE A 939 8.13 -18.02 29.73
CA ILE A 939 6.83 -17.38 29.48
C ILE A 939 6.44 -16.59 30.73
N GLY A 940 5.95 -15.37 30.56
CA GLY A 940 5.59 -14.50 31.67
C GLY A 940 4.36 -13.62 31.44
N LYS A 941 3.78 -13.12 32.53
CA LYS A 941 2.66 -12.17 32.56
C LYS A 941 3.06 -10.94 33.35
N ALA A 942 3.00 -9.77 32.72
CA ALA A 942 3.35 -8.50 33.34
C ALA A 942 2.25 -8.01 34.30
N VAL A 943 2.65 -7.49 35.45
CA VAL A 943 1.76 -6.86 36.45
C VAL A 943 2.39 -5.54 36.87
N LYS A 944 1.60 -4.46 36.84
CA LYS A 944 2.08 -3.11 37.19
C LYS A 944 2.29 -2.98 38.70
N SER A 945 3.46 -2.48 39.08
CA SER A 945 3.84 -2.18 40.46
C SER A 945 4.41 -0.75 40.51
N GLY A 946 3.56 0.21 40.88
CA GLY A 946 3.89 1.62 40.81
C GLY A 946 4.16 2.09 39.37
N SER A 947 5.37 2.61 39.12
CA SER A 947 5.86 3.04 37.81
C SER A 947 6.52 1.94 36.98
N CYS A 948 6.73 0.74 37.54
CA CYS A 948 7.44 -0.37 36.92
C CYS A 948 6.54 -1.60 36.73
N TYR A 949 7.05 -2.61 36.01
CA TYR A 949 6.39 -3.91 35.90
C TYR A 949 7.19 -5.03 36.58
N ASN A 950 6.46 -5.91 37.27
CA ASN A 950 6.95 -7.21 37.70
C ASN A 950 6.39 -8.29 36.75
N ILE A 951 7.21 -9.28 36.40
CA ILE A 951 6.81 -10.40 35.53
C ILE A 951 6.64 -11.65 36.39
N ASN A 952 5.44 -12.22 36.39
CA ASN A 952 5.16 -13.55 36.95
C ASN A 952 5.60 -14.61 35.94
N GLU A 953 6.44 -15.57 36.34
CA GLU A 953 6.94 -16.65 35.48
C GLU A 953 5.99 -17.86 35.43
N TYR A 954 5.84 -18.45 34.24
CA TYR A 954 5.00 -19.60 33.97
C TYR A 954 5.84 -20.82 33.55
N PHE A 955 5.55 -21.97 34.17
CA PHE A 955 6.18 -23.26 33.88
C PHE A 955 5.42 -24.04 32.80
N TRP A 956 6.15 -24.71 31.91
CA TRP A 956 5.60 -25.50 30.80
C TRP A 956 5.09 -26.87 31.25
N MET A 957 3.83 -27.18 30.95
CA MET A 957 3.15 -28.43 31.33
C MET A 957 3.02 -29.43 30.16
N GLY A 958 3.16 -28.99 28.92
CA GLY A 958 2.95 -29.80 27.71
C GLY A 958 2.29 -29.02 26.57
N LYS A 959 1.72 -29.73 25.60
CA LYS A 959 0.82 -29.19 24.57
C LYS A 959 -0.56 -29.86 24.67
N ASP A 960 -1.63 -29.16 24.27
CA ASP A 960 -2.98 -29.72 24.19
C ASP A 960 -3.21 -30.50 22.87
N GLN A 961 -4.44 -30.99 22.67
CA GLN A 961 -4.85 -31.75 21.48
C GLN A 961 -4.72 -30.97 20.15
N ASP A 962 -4.76 -29.64 20.22
CA ASP A 962 -4.67 -28.72 19.07
C ASP A 962 -3.23 -28.15 18.93
N GLY A 963 -2.30 -28.64 19.76
CA GLY A 963 -0.88 -28.26 19.78
C GLY A 963 -0.55 -27.03 20.62
N ASN A 964 -1.53 -26.38 21.27
CA ASN A 964 -1.31 -25.16 22.03
C ASN A 964 -0.49 -25.46 23.30
N PRO A 965 0.52 -24.66 23.67
CA PRO A 965 1.22 -24.83 24.94
C PRO A 965 0.28 -24.72 26.14
N VAL A 966 0.41 -25.67 27.07
CA VAL A 966 -0.21 -25.64 28.38
C VAL A 966 0.84 -25.21 29.39
N VAL A 967 0.55 -24.20 30.21
CA VAL A 967 1.47 -23.62 31.19
C VAL A 967 0.80 -23.46 32.56
N ARG A 968 1.58 -23.21 33.62
CA ARG A 968 1.06 -22.90 34.96
C ARG A 968 1.89 -21.80 35.63
N SER A 969 1.22 -20.85 36.29
CA SER A 969 1.89 -19.85 37.12
C SER A 969 2.81 -20.50 38.15
N THR A 970 4.02 -19.97 38.28
CA THR A 970 4.92 -20.29 39.40
C THR A 970 4.68 -19.31 40.55
N ASN A 971 5.53 -19.37 41.58
CA ASN A 971 5.67 -18.33 42.60
C ASN A 971 6.87 -17.40 42.31
N THR A 972 7.49 -17.50 41.13
CA THR A 972 8.71 -16.77 40.78
C THR A 972 8.35 -15.45 40.09
N TRP A 973 8.87 -14.35 40.64
CA TRP A 973 8.63 -13.01 40.13
C TRP A 973 9.95 -12.32 39.78
N HIS A 974 9.97 -11.65 38.63
CA HIS A 974 11.15 -10.97 38.08
C HIS A 974 10.87 -9.48 37.90
N SER A 975 11.87 -8.62 38.15
CA SER A 975 11.76 -7.19 37.86
C SER A 975 12.10 -6.92 36.38
N GLN A 976 11.30 -6.09 35.72
CA GLN A 976 11.47 -5.69 34.31
C GLN A 976 12.90 -5.23 33.97
N GLY A 977 13.62 -4.58 34.90
CA GLY A 977 14.95 -4.03 34.64
C GLY A 977 15.95 -5.06 34.09
N GLY A 978 15.90 -6.29 34.60
CA GLY A 978 16.79 -7.39 34.21
C GLY A 978 16.33 -8.22 33.00
N LEU A 979 15.22 -7.85 32.34
CA LEU A 979 14.60 -8.65 31.28
C LEU A 979 14.53 -7.94 29.94
N MET A 980 14.45 -8.71 28.86
CA MET A 980 13.94 -8.27 27.56
C MET A 980 12.67 -9.05 27.20
N LEU A 981 11.76 -8.40 26.48
CA LEU A 981 10.57 -9.03 25.89
C LEU A 981 10.92 -9.43 24.45
N GLU A 982 11.00 -10.74 24.19
CA GLU A 982 11.36 -11.29 22.88
C GLU A 982 10.14 -11.34 21.94
N GLY A 983 8.94 -11.51 22.51
CA GLY A 983 7.68 -11.42 21.77
C GLY A 983 6.45 -11.57 22.65
N ILE A 984 5.31 -11.10 22.13
CA ILE A 984 4.03 -11.06 22.85
C ILE A 984 3.27 -12.37 22.65
N LEU A 985 2.57 -12.81 23.70
CA LEU A 985 1.67 -13.95 23.69
C LEU A 985 0.26 -13.52 24.11
N ASP A 986 -0.74 -14.31 23.74
CA ASP A 986 -2.05 -14.31 24.41
C ASP A 986 -2.19 -15.59 25.24
N MET A 987 -2.83 -15.51 26.41
CA MET A 987 -3.00 -16.65 27.32
C MET A 987 -4.39 -16.62 27.96
N ASP A 988 -5.05 -17.77 27.92
CA ASP A 988 -6.37 -17.98 28.52
C ASP A 988 -6.23 -18.71 29.86
N ASP A 989 -6.57 -18.04 30.96
CA ASP A 989 -6.49 -18.60 32.30
C ASP A 989 -7.59 -19.66 32.51
N ARG A 990 -7.21 -20.93 32.67
CA ARG A 990 -8.12 -22.05 33.02
C ARG A 990 -7.98 -22.37 34.52
N VAL A 991 -8.86 -23.25 35.02
CA VAL A 991 -8.99 -23.54 36.46
C VAL A 991 -7.71 -24.11 37.11
N THR A 992 -6.83 -24.77 36.35
CA THR A 992 -5.63 -25.48 36.89
C THR A 992 -4.33 -25.24 36.11
N HIS A 993 -4.39 -24.42 35.07
CA HIS A 993 -3.35 -24.14 34.07
C HIS A 993 -3.80 -22.93 33.22
N CYS A 994 -2.94 -22.43 32.34
CA CYS A 994 -3.31 -21.50 31.28
C CYS A 994 -2.96 -22.13 29.94
N VAL A 995 -3.69 -21.79 28.87
CA VAL A 995 -3.36 -22.23 27.51
C VAL A 995 -2.84 -21.03 26.72
N VAL A 996 -1.69 -21.18 26.08
CA VAL A 996 -1.04 -20.15 25.27
C VAL A 996 -1.57 -20.22 23.85
N ASN A 997 -2.06 -19.09 23.34
CA ASN A 997 -2.55 -18.99 21.97
C ASN A 997 -1.38 -18.90 20.98
N GLN A 998 -1.03 -20.03 20.36
CA GLN A 998 0.03 -20.14 19.34
C GLN A 998 -0.33 -19.51 17.98
N PHE A 999 -1.56 -19.03 17.80
CA PHE A 999 -2.02 -18.44 16.54
C PHE A 999 -1.75 -16.93 16.46
N LYS A 1000 -1.36 -16.28 17.57
CA LYS A 1000 -0.94 -14.87 17.56
C LYS A 1000 0.27 -14.70 16.64
N PHE A 1001 0.29 -13.65 15.82
CA PHE A 1001 1.37 -13.38 14.86
C PHE A 1001 2.77 -13.44 15.50
N GLY A 1002 3.69 -14.19 14.88
CA GLY A 1002 5.04 -14.51 15.38
C GLY A 1002 5.13 -15.60 16.45
N SER A 1003 4.06 -15.91 17.18
CA SER A 1003 4.14 -16.77 18.36
C SER A 1003 4.46 -18.24 18.04
N TYR A 1004 3.91 -18.83 16.98
CA TYR A 1004 4.18 -20.21 16.60
C TYR A 1004 5.66 -20.48 16.31
N TRP A 1005 6.35 -19.57 15.59
CA TRP A 1005 7.79 -19.70 15.37
C TRP A 1005 8.53 -19.55 16.70
N MET A 1006 8.35 -18.42 17.38
CA MET A 1006 9.01 -18.11 18.65
C MET A 1006 8.89 -19.23 19.69
N LEU A 1007 7.70 -19.82 19.86
CA LEU A 1007 7.47 -20.92 20.79
C LEU A 1007 8.22 -22.20 20.38
N ASN A 1008 8.23 -22.55 19.09
CA ASN A 1008 8.91 -23.75 18.60
C ASN A 1008 10.42 -23.55 18.33
N THR A 1009 10.97 -22.33 18.41
CA THR A 1009 12.43 -22.08 18.35
C THR A 1009 13.05 -21.91 19.74
N LEU A 1010 12.31 -21.34 20.71
CA LEU A 1010 12.83 -21.03 22.05
C LEU A 1010 12.49 -22.09 23.13
N PHE A 1011 11.57 -23.03 22.84
CA PHE A 1011 11.12 -24.08 23.76
C PHE A 1011 11.00 -25.46 23.09
N ALA A 1012 11.89 -25.76 22.13
CA ALA A 1012 12.04 -27.08 21.51
C ALA A 1012 12.88 -28.06 22.36
#